data_AF-A0A210PGJ5-F1
#
_entry.id   AF-A0A210PGJ5-F1
#
_cell.length_a   1.000
_cell.length_b   1.000
_cell.length_c   1.000
_cell.angle_alpha   90.00
_cell.angle_beta   90.00
_cell.angle_gamma   90.00
#
_symmetry.space_group_name_H-M   'P 1'
#
loop_
_entity.id
_entity.type
_entity.pdbx_description
1 polymer ?
#
loop_
_entity_poly.entity_id
_entity_poly.type
_entity_poly.pdbx_seq_one_letter_code
_entity_poly.pdbx_strand_id
1 'polypeptide(L)'
;MASSPADSSLVSVTPRSMNGTWMSGTMHNTSLDYSNMSGSRYQRPRPPLQSFQDFSDTGVFSSQATLEQRHREEEDRLQRFLLEEREKEMRRLDESIGQEKEVAAMELLSAFEQMRLQGQSPNLMVERERIEEHFNKSREDQMKTMIDKIATEEKTRSAKMLERHGMEMMQLIAEKDRVLDRSALFDHTMRPAVVPPESKKAQLYSSPAQFEAIDKRAIEIAKTEYGSFTELVRDLTRDCANELQKARALFRWVIAKDLGKHNVHEIIRPNARASILKGVRSGKETYHQLFKKLCNFAGLHCEIILGFSKGAGYKPGMRIEGATFRNSWTAVAIDGNWRIVNCTWAARHVTGHKDDLPQMFHKYDEFYFLTDPEDYIYQHYPDDSAWQLMDIPLPFSEFQNLPVVKSPFFNYGLKFYSNYGATLNTDTGMVEIRVITPKILGFGSLLEPYDKSGESSKSVEGRTLLRLVKNEAIFTINLPKTGLYQFSVYTGDYWQSECLESACSFLVNCKQILGVASPPYPPVPFYGPTPVMEKLKMKEENQLDPLIVSNGENLEISYSLCEKIKLTHTFQYFDVSDNSVSDIDRYVFLRSRTDALANYMVRCPKEGFYIFSLYAADGENEAQTLDCAYRYLIICQEPNPAVNVFPKTFHRWQRCTLHEPVSGDLMTHKRYTFRVDVPKAVEVFLVIGEIWHHLKRKLAFTFEGNINTGGTPCTAKIYARFSNERDSSLFAHLLDYELVDDAETEI
;
A
#
# COMPACT_ATOMS: atom_id res chain seq x y z
N MET A 1 -45.52 0.34 6.04
CA MET A 1 -45.97 0.28 7.46
C MET A 1 -45.21 -0.85 8.16
N ALA A 2 -44.88 -0.65 9.45
CA ALA A 2 -44.17 -1.55 10.39
C ALA A 2 -42.66 -1.72 10.11
N SER A 3 -41.76 -0.95 10.74
CA SER A 3 -41.22 -1.00 12.12
C SER A 3 -40.02 -1.95 12.28
N SER A 4 -38.85 -1.36 12.50
CA SER A 4 -37.59 -2.00 12.91
C SER A 4 -37.69 -2.80 14.21
N PRO A 5 -36.69 -3.66 14.47
CA PRO A 5 -36.05 -3.65 15.79
C PRO A 5 -34.54 -3.49 15.69
N ALA A 6 -34.04 -2.66 16.61
CA ALA A 6 -32.64 -2.46 16.91
C ALA A 6 -32.16 -3.42 18.03
N ASP A 7 -30.85 -3.40 18.23
CA ASP A 7 -30.06 -3.83 19.39
C ASP A 7 -29.61 -5.30 19.50
N SER A 8 -28.32 -5.49 19.21
CA SER A 8 -27.42 -6.08 20.21
C SER A 8 -26.01 -5.51 20.07
N SER A 9 -25.54 -4.97 21.19
CA SER A 9 -24.29 -4.26 21.48
C SER A 9 -22.99 -5.01 21.21
N LEU A 10 -21.98 -4.31 20.69
CA LEU A 10 -20.57 -4.58 20.99
C LEU A 10 -19.84 -3.27 21.34
N VAL A 11 -19.16 -3.34 22.48
CA VAL A 11 -18.54 -2.25 23.22
C VAL A 11 -17.35 -1.66 22.43
N SER A 12 -17.45 -0.38 22.08
CA SER A 12 -16.36 0.41 21.52
C SER A 12 -15.56 1.08 22.64
N VAL A 13 -14.28 0.72 22.78
CA VAL A 13 -13.31 1.52 23.55
C VAL A 13 -12.19 1.91 22.60
N THR A 14 -12.14 3.19 22.22
CA THR A 14 -10.97 3.84 21.63
C THR A 14 -10.42 4.88 22.60
N PRO A 15 -9.12 5.21 22.53
CA PRO A 15 -8.60 6.45 23.08
C PRO A 15 -9.06 7.62 22.21
N ARG A 16 -9.77 8.57 22.82
CA ARG A 16 -10.27 9.79 22.17
C ARG A 16 -9.11 10.74 21.86
N SER A 17 -8.87 11.06 20.59
CA SER A 17 -8.28 12.35 20.20
C SER A 17 -9.40 13.39 20.07
N MET A 18 -9.48 14.33 21.01
CA MET A 18 -10.40 15.46 20.92
C MET A 18 -9.83 16.52 19.97
N ASN A 19 -10.45 16.69 18.80
CA ASN A 19 -10.38 17.93 18.03
C ASN A 19 -11.64 18.76 18.33
N GLY A 20 -11.49 19.82 19.13
CA GLY A 20 -12.52 20.80 19.38
C GLY A 20 -12.29 22.05 18.53
N THR A 21 -13.13 22.24 17.51
CA THR A 21 -13.35 23.50 16.80
C THR A 21 -13.89 24.54 17.76
N TRP A 22 -13.18 25.66 17.96
CA TRP A 22 -13.70 26.81 18.70
C TRP A 22 -14.08 27.94 17.74
N MET A 23 -15.34 28.36 17.86
CA MET A 23 -15.94 29.48 17.14
C MET A 23 -15.43 30.83 17.66
N SER A 24 -15.34 31.77 16.72
CA SER A 24 -15.10 33.20 16.91
C SER A 24 -16.12 33.85 17.86
N GLY A 25 -15.61 34.55 18.88
CA GLY A 25 -16.37 35.49 19.71
C GLY A 25 -15.43 36.55 20.30
N THR A 26 -15.58 37.79 19.82
CA THR A 26 -14.82 39.00 20.18
C THR A 26 -15.11 39.48 21.61
N MET A 27 -14.10 39.95 22.34
CA MET A 27 -14.18 41.14 23.21
C MET A 27 -12.80 41.72 23.58
N HIS A 28 -12.83 43.01 23.88
CA HIS A 28 -11.80 44.06 23.78
C HIS A 28 -10.43 43.91 24.49
N ASN A 29 -9.42 44.23 23.67
CA ASN A 29 -8.26 45.10 23.89
C ASN A 29 -8.13 45.86 25.23
N THR A 30 -7.03 45.61 25.95
CA THR A 30 -6.27 46.64 26.68
C THR A 30 -4.78 46.31 26.58
N SER A 31 -4.06 47.13 25.81
CA SER A 31 -2.61 47.13 25.70
C SER A 31 -1.98 47.67 26.99
N LEU A 32 -1.06 46.92 27.59
CA LEU A 32 -0.04 47.47 28.47
C LEU A 32 1.30 46.84 28.10
N ASP A 33 2.20 47.69 27.60
CA ASP A 33 3.59 47.42 27.34
C ASP A 33 4.31 46.94 28.62
N TYR A 34 4.94 45.77 28.53
CA TYR A 34 6.08 45.40 29.37
C TYR A 34 7.19 44.88 28.46
N SER A 35 7.87 45.82 27.81
CA SER A 35 9.28 45.63 27.45
C SER A 35 10.11 45.75 28.73
N ASN A 36 11.09 44.86 28.88
CA ASN A 36 12.00 44.69 30.02
C ASN A 36 11.47 43.93 31.24
N MET A 37 11.40 42.60 31.14
CA MET A 37 12.08 41.72 32.10
C MET A 37 12.47 40.40 31.42
N SER A 38 13.78 40.20 31.30
CA SER A 38 14.42 38.95 30.88
C SER A 38 14.09 37.82 31.87
N GLY A 39 13.08 37.02 31.54
CA GLY A 39 12.82 35.73 32.18
C GLY A 39 13.49 34.62 31.38
N SER A 40 14.56 34.05 31.93
CA SER A 40 15.24 32.86 31.43
C SER A 40 14.23 31.74 31.14
N ARG A 41 13.97 31.45 29.85
CA ARG A 41 13.47 30.13 29.47
C ARG A 41 14.62 29.17 29.80
N TYR A 42 14.41 28.25 30.73
CA TYR A 42 15.27 27.07 30.87
C TYR A 42 15.25 26.33 29.53
N GLN A 43 16.20 26.66 28.65
CA GLN A 43 16.60 25.78 27.56
C GLN A 43 17.26 24.58 28.24
N ARG A 44 16.78 23.36 27.95
CA ARG A 44 17.55 22.16 28.28
C ARG A 44 18.98 22.38 27.73
N PRO A 45 20.04 22.15 28.51
CA PRO A 45 21.40 22.19 28.00
C PRO A 45 21.47 21.33 26.74
N ARG A 46 22.05 21.84 25.64
CA ARG A 46 22.29 21.02 24.45
C ARG A 46 23.14 19.81 24.89
N PRO A 47 22.75 18.57 24.56
CA PRO A 47 23.62 17.42 24.77
C PRO A 47 24.95 17.71 24.04
N PRO A 48 26.10 17.64 24.70
CA PRO A 48 27.36 17.77 23.99
C PRO A 48 27.64 16.45 23.20
N LEU A 49 28.62 16.47 22.29
CA LEU A 49 28.95 15.35 21.37
C LEU A 49 27.89 14.98 20.29
N GLN A 50 27.03 15.90 19.88
CA GLN A 50 26.03 15.64 18.83
C GLN A 50 26.61 15.63 17.40
N SER A 51 27.72 16.31 17.15
CA SER A 51 28.33 16.44 15.82
C SER A 51 29.61 15.62 15.69
N PHE A 52 30.15 15.54 14.47
CA PHE A 52 31.49 15.01 14.22
C PHE A 52 32.59 15.85 14.87
N GLN A 53 32.45 17.17 14.81
CA GLN A 53 33.48 18.10 15.29
C GLN A 53 33.71 17.91 16.79
N ASP A 54 32.63 17.70 17.54
CA ASP A 54 32.70 17.43 18.97
C ASP A 54 33.53 16.17 19.29
N PHE A 55 33.35 15.08 18.51
CA PHE A 55 34.14 13.84 18.66
C PHE A 55 35.62 14.05 18.31
N SER A 56 35.88 14.86 17.29
CA SER A 56 37.24 15.19 16.86
C SER A 56 37.97 16.01 17.93
N ASP A 57 37.34 17.07 18.43
CA ASP A 57 37.95 18.03 19.37
C ASP A 57 38.20 17.42 20.76
N THR A 58 37.38 16.46 21.17
CA THR A 58 37.54 15.74 22.44
C THR A 58 38.49 14.55 22.39
N GLY A 59 39.01 14.20 21.21
CA GLY A 59 39.83 13.00 21.04
C GLY A 59 39.07 11.70 21.35
N VAL A 60 37.76 11.66 21.07
CA VAL A 60 36.96 10.43 21.18
C VAL A 60 37.50 9.38 20.23
N PHE A 61 37.74 9.70 18.95
CA PHE A 61 38.19 8.74 17.94
C PHE A 61 39.51 8.03 18.30
N SER A 62 40.48 8.72 18.90
CA SER A 62 41.75 8.09 19.32
C SER A 62 41.55 7.12 20.49
N SER A 63 40.64 7.47 21.41
CA SER A 63 40.30 6.63 22.56
C SER A 63 39.47 5.42 22.14
N GLN A 64 38.54 5.61 21.19
CA GLN A 64 37.75 4.53 20.57
C GLN A 64 38.63 3.50 19.88
N ALA A 65 39.65 3.92 19.13
CA ALA A 65 40.56 3.00 18.45
C ALA A 65 41.27 2.04 19.43
N THR A 66 41.64 2.53 20.62
CA THR A 66 42.28 1.72 21.66
C THR A 66 41.29 0.73 22.30
N LEU A 67 40.06 1.19 22.59
CA LEU A 67 39.01 0.34 23.16
C LEU A 67 38.53 -0.72 22.16
N GLU A 68 38.34 -0.34 20.89
CA GLU A 68 37.95 -1.25 19.82
C GLU A 68 38.96 -2.38 19.62
N GLN A 69 40.27 -2.09 19.71
CA GLN A 69 41.30 -3.13 19.64
C GLN A 69 41.14 -4.16 20.77
N ARG A 70 40.82 -3.72 21.99
CA ARG A 70 40.52 -4.63 23.12
C ARG A 70 39.26 -5.45 22.86
N HIS A 71 38.18 -4.80 22.40
CA HIS A 71 36.94 -5.50 22.05
C HIS A 71 37.16 -6.57 20.99
N ARG A 72 37.96 -6.28 19.97
CA ARG A 72 38.34 -7.22 18.91
C ARG A 72 39.07 -8.44 19.45
N GLU A 73 40.03 -8.26 20.35
CA GLU A 73 40.73 -9.38 20.99
C GLU A 73 39.79 -10.25 21.83
N GLU A 74 38.79 -9.65 22.49
CA GLU A 74 37.78 -10.40 23.23
C GLU A 74 36.81 -11.14 22.29
N GLU A 75 36.37 -10.53 21.19
CA GLU A 75 35.57 -11.20 20.15
C GLU A 75 36.32 -12.40 19.57
N ASP A 76 37.61 -12.26 19.25
CA ASP A 76 38.45 -13.34 18.74
C ASP A 76 38.67 -14.46 19.77
N ARG A 77 38.76 -14.13 21.06
CA ARG A 77 38.80 -15.14 22.14
C ARG A 77 37.48 -15.90 22.25
N LEU A 78 36.35 -15.20 22.19
CA LEU A 78 35.03 -15.84 22.25
C LEU A 78 34.80 -16.72 21.03
N GLN A 79 35.16 -16.27 19.82
CA GLN A 79 35.04 -17.08 18.61
C GLN A 79 35.87 -18.37 18.69
N ARG A 80 37.11 -18.30 19.19
CA ARG A 80 37.94 -19.50 19.42
C ARG A 80 37.32 -20.44 20.44
N PHE A 81 36.87 -19.90 21.57
CA PHE A 81 36.20 -20.69 22.61
C PHE A 81 34.95 -21.42 22.08
N LEU A 82 34.10 -20.72 21.31
CA LEU A 82 32.89 -21.31 20.73
C LEU A 82 33.20 -22.40 19.70
N LEU A 83 34.28 -22.23 18.91
CA LEU A 83 34.73 -23.24 17.96
C LEU A 83 35.20 -24.50 18.68
N GLU A 84 36.02 -24.35 19.73
CA GLU A 84 36.50 -25.47 20.55
C GLU A 84 35.35 -26.22 21.23
N GLU A 85 34.37 -25.51 21.79
CA GLU A 85 33.18 -26.14 22.39
C GLU A 85 32.36 -26.91 21.35
N ARG A 86 32.18 -26.35 20.14
CA ARG A 86 31.49 -27.05 19.06
C ARG A 86 32.18 -28.35 18.68
N GLU A 87 33.51 -28.34 18.58
CA GLU A 87 34.30 -29.55 18.29
C GLU A 87 34.26 -30.59 19.42
N LYS A 88 34.22 -30.15 20.68
CA LYS A 88 34.10 -31.06 21.83
C LYS A 88 32.73 -31.72 21.86
N GLU A 89 31.66 -30.95 21.68
CA GLU A 89 30.29 -31.49 21.66
C GLU A 89 30.09 -32.45 20.47
N MET A 90 30.68 -32.15 19.30
CA MET A 90 30.64 -33.05 18.14
C MET A 90 31.35 -34.37 18.42
N ARG A 91 32.52 -34.34 19.07
CA ARG A 91 33.23 -35.55 19.51
C ARG A 91 32.41 -36.36 20.51
N ARG A 92 31.78 -35.72 21.50
CA ARG A 92 30.91 -36.38 22.48
C ARG A 92 29.73 -37.08 21.81
N LEU A 93 29.13 -36.45 20.79
CA LEU A 93 28.05 -37.05 20.02
C LEU A 93 28.52 -38.31 19.27
N ASP A 94 29.64 -38.22 18.56
CA ASP A 94 30.21 -39.35 17.82
C ASP A 94 30.59 -40.52 18.76
N GLU A 95 31.17 -40.22 19.93
CA GLU A 95 31.49 -41.21 20.97
C GLU A 95 30.23 -41.89 21.52
N SER A 96 29.18 -41.12 21.86
CA SER A 96 27.91 -41.65 22.37
C SER A 96 27.26 -42.60 21.37
N ILE A 97 27.19 -42.20 20.10
CA ILE A 97 26.60 -43.03 19.04
C ILE A 97 27.46 -44.25 18.75
N GLY A 98 28.78 -44.13 18.83
CA GLY A 98 29.70 -45.26 18.73
C GLY A 98 29.42 -46.32 19.80
N GLN A 99 29.28 -45.90 21.06
CA GLN A 99 28.97 -46.79 22.18
C GLN A 99 27.60 -47.46 22.03
N GLU A 100 26.57 -46.71 21.65
CA GLU A 100 25.23 -47.27 21.41
C GLU A 100 25.23 -48.28 20.25
N LYS A 101 25.98 -48.00 19.16
CA LYS A 101 26.17 -48.94 18.04
C LYS A 101 26.87 -50.22 18.47
N GLU A 102 27.89 -50.15 19.32
CA GLU A 102 28.60 -51.31 19.85
C GLU A 102 27.68 -52.21 20.69
N VAL A 103 26.87 -51.60 21.58
CA VAL A 103 25.87 -52.33 22.39
C VAL A 103 24.86 -53.04 21.49
N ALA A 104 24.29 -52.34 20.50
CA ALA A 104 23.33 -52.92 19.56
C ALA A 104 23.94 -54.05 18.71
N ALA A 105 25.21 -53.93 18.32
CA ALA A 105 25.92 -54.99 17.60
C ALA A 105 26.12 -56.23 18.47
N MET A 106 26.45 -56.06 19.77
CA MET A 106 26.57 -57.18 20.72
C MET A 106 25.23 -57.88 20.95
N GLU A 107 24.13 -57.13 21.09
CA GLU A 107 22.79 -57.69 21.22
C GLU A 107 22.37 -58.49 19.98
N LEU A 108 22.68 -57.97 18.77
CA LEU A 108 22.40 -58.68 17.52
C LEU A 108 23.21 -59.98 17.41
N LEU A 109 24.48 -59.97 17.81
CA LEU A 109 25.32 -61.18 17.85
C LEU A 109 24.78 -62.21 18.85
N SER A 110 24.36 -61.77 20.04
CA SER A 110 23.77 -62.66 21.05
C SER A 110 22.44 -63.27 20.58
N ALA A 111 21.57 -62.47 19.97
CA ALA A 111 20.31 -62.92 19.40
C ALA A 111 20.54 -63.93 18.26
N PHE A 112 21.58 -63.71 17.44
CA PHE A 112 21.97 -64.65 16.38
C PHE A 112 22.43 -65.99 16.93
N GLU A 113 23.27 -66.01 17.96
CA GLU A 113 23.72 -67.25 18.62
C GLU A 113 22.53 -68.05 19.18
N GLN A 114 21.57 -67.38 19.82
CA GLN A 114 20.36 -68.02 20.34
C GLN A 114 19.46 -68.59 19.24
N MET A 115 19.26 -67.84 18.15
CA MET A 115 18.43 -68.31 17.03
C MET A 115 19.09 -69.48 16.25
N ARG A 116 20.43 -69.48 16.15
CA ARG A 116 21.18 -70.60 15.57
C ARG A 116 21.00 -71.89 16.38
N LEU A 117 20.95 -71.80 17.71
CA LEU A 117 20.66 -72.94 18.59
C LEU A 117 19.23 -73.47 18.43
N GLN A 118 18.30 -72.65 17.92
CA GLN A 118 16.90 -73.01 17.66
C GLN A 118 16.63 -73.46 16.20
N GLY A 119 17.67 -73.58 15.36
CA GLY A 119 17.54 -74.07 13.98
C GLY A 119 16.97 -73.07 12.98
N GLN A 120 16.92 -71.77 13.33
CA GLN A 120 16.48 -70.70 12.43
C GLN A 120 17.68 -69.98 11.79
N SER A 121 17.56 -69.57 10.52
CA SER A 121 18.58 -68.79 9.81
C SER A 121 18.05 -67.38 9.48
N PRO A 122 18.24 -66.39 10.36
CA PRO A 122 17.80 -65.02 10.10
C PRO A 122 18.63 -64.34 9.00
N ASN A 123 18.02 -63.43 8.25
CA ASN A 123 18.72 -62.62 7.25
C ASN A 123 19.46 -61.46 7.94
N LEU A 124 20.67 -61.75 8.43
CA LEU A 124 21.55 -60.82 9.14
C LEU A 124 21.83 -59.52 8.39
N MET A 125 21.76 -59.56 7.05
CA MET A 125 22.07 -58.39 6.22
C MET A 125 20.98 -57.32 6.35
N VAL A 126 19.71 -57.75 6.37
CA VAL A 126 18.55 -56.85 6.52
C VAL A 126 18.50 -56.21 7.90
N GLU A 127 18.79 -56.98 8.96
CA GLU A 127 18.76 -56.43 10.32
C GLU A 127 19.95 -55.50 10.59
N ARG A 128 21.12 -55.80 10.02
CA ARG A 128 22.27 -54.89 10.02
C ARG A 128 21.94 -53.57 9.32
N GLU A 129 21.37 -53.63 8.13
CA GLU A 129 20.97 -52.43 7.37
C GLU A 129 19.96 -51.58 8.15
N ARG A 130 18.97 -52.21 8.80
CA ARG A 130 17.97 -51.53 9.63
C ARG A 130 18.59 -50.82 10.85
N ILE A 131 19.53 -51.47 11.53
CA ILE A 131 20.24 -50.87 12.66
C ILE A 131 21.12 -49.70 12.19
N GLU A 132 21.81 -49.86 11.06
CA GLU A 132 22.65 -48.82 10.49
C GLU A 132 21.83 -47.58 10.08
N GLU A 133 20.67 -47.78 9.45
CA GLU A 133 19.73 -46.71 9.11
C GLU A 133 19.15 -46.01 10.36
N HIS A 134 18.76 -46.78 11.39
CA HIS A 134 18.29 -46.23 12.66
C HIS A 134 19.33 -45.31 13.32
N PHE A 135 20.59 -45.75 13.40
CA PHE A 135 21.64 -44.93 14.01
C PHE A 135 22.07 -43.76 13.13
N ASN A 136 21.98 -43.87 11.80
CA ASN A 136 22.20 -42.72 10.92
C ASN A 136 21.13 -41.65 11.16
N LYS A 137 19.86 -42.04 11.25
CA LYS A 137 18.76 -41.13 11.58
C LYS A 137 18.87 -40.54 12.99
N SER A 138 19.16 -41.38 13.99
CA SER A 138 19.38 -40.93 15.38
C SER A 138 20.53 -39.92 15.45
N ARG A 139 21.65 -40.18 14.74
CA ARG A 139 22.76 -39.24 14.64
C ARG A 139 22.33 -37.92 14.03
N GLU A 140 21.58 -37.95 12.94
CA GLU A 140 21.10 -36.73 12.29
C GLU A 140 20.19 -35.91 13.21
N ASP A 141 19.25 -36.56 13.91
CA ASP A 141 18.31 -35.91 14.83
C ASP A 141 19.03 -35.32 16.06
N GLN A 142 19.96 -36.07 16.66
CA GLN A 142 20.77 -35.60 17.78
C GLN A 142 21.75 -34.50 17.35
N MET A 143 22.40 -34.64 16.20
CA MET A 143 23.28 -33.63 15.62
C MET A 143 22.54 -32.32 15.37
N LYS A 144 21.33 -32.39 14.81
CA LYS A 144 20.47 -31.22 14.61
C LYS A 144 20.16 -30.53 15.93
N THR A 145 19.72 -31.29 16.93
CA THR A 145 19.41 -30.77 18.27
C THR A 145 20.62 -30.12 18.94
N MET A 146 21.79 -30.75 18.84
CA MET A 146 23.05 -30.23 19.36
C MET A 146 23.45 -28.93 18.65
N ILE A 147 23.38 -28.89 17.32
CA ILE A 147 23.68 -27.69 16.52
C ILE A 147 22.76 -26.54 16.91
N ASP A 148 21.46 -26.78 17.06
CA ASP A 148 20.49 -25.75 17.45
C ASP A 148 20.78 -25.21 18.86
N LYS A 149 21.13 -26.08 19.81
CA LYS A 149 21.53 -25.68 21.16
C LYS A 149 22.80 -24.82 21.15
N ILE A 150 23.85 -25.26 20.46
CA ILE A 150 25.11 -24.52 20.35
C ILE A 150 24.88 -23.17 19.66
N ALA A 151 24.09 -23.13 18.59
CA ALA A 151 23.75 -21.89 17.90
C ALA A 151 23.01 -20.90 18.82
N THR A 152 22.09 -21.41 19.65
CA THR A 152 21.36 -20.59 20.64
C THR A 152 22.31 -20.03 21.71
N GLU A 153 23.24 -20.83 22.21
CA GLU A 153 24.25 -20.40 23.18
C GLU A 153 25.25 -19.39 22.58
N GLU A 154 25.73 -19.62 21.36
CA GLU A 154 26.59 -18.69 20.60
C GLU A 154 25.90 -17.34 20.41
N LYS A 155 24.63 -17.35 20.00
CA LYS A 155 23.82 -16.13 19.84
C LYS A 155 23.67 -15.39 21.17
N THR A 156 23.40 -16.11 22.26
CA THR A 156 23.23 -15.52 23.59
C THR A 156 24.51 -14.88 24.12
N ARG A 157 25.65 -15.58 24.01
CA ARG A 157 26.96 -15.06 24.46
C ARG A 157 27.40 -13.86 23.62
N SER A 158 27.21 -13.93 22.30
CA SER A 158 27.53 -12.83 21.39
C SER A 158 26.67 -11.60 21.66
N ALA A 159 25.37 -11.78 21.95
CA ALA A 159 24.48 -10.67 22.32
C ALA A 159 24.90 -9.99 23.64
N LYS A 160 25.27 -10.78 24.66
CA LYS A 160 25.78 -10.23 25.94
C LYS A 160 27.09 -9.48 25.76
N MET A 161 27.99 -10.00 24.92
CA MET A 161 29.25 -9.32 24.59
C MET A 161 28.99 -7.99 23.88
N LEU A 162 28.10 -7.97 22.88
CA LEU A 162 27.70 -6.76 22.16
C LEU A 162 27.14 -5.69 23.11
N GLU A 163 26.27 -6.07 24.04
CA GLU A 163 25.70 -5.14 25.02
C GLU A 163 26.79 -4.53 25.91
N ARG A 164 27.70 -5.36 26.42
CA ARG A 164 28.83 -4.89 27.25
C ARG A 164 29.76 -3.97 26.47
N HIS A 165 30.16 -4.35 25.25
CA HIS A 165 31.01 -3.51 24.40
C HIS A 165 30.35 -2.18 24.06
N GLY A 166 29.04 -2.19 23.80
CA GLY A 166 28.25 -0.98 23.62
C GLY A 166 28.27 -0.07 24.85
N MET A 167 28.05 -0.64 26.04
CA MET A 167 28.08 0.11 27.30
C MET A 167 29.47 0.71 27.58
N GLU A 168 30.55 -0.04 27.40
CA GLU A 168 31.92 0.45 27.55
C GLU A 168 32.23 1.59 26.55
N MET A 169 31.73 1.48 25.31
CA MET A 169 31.88 2.52 24.30
C MET A 169 31.13 3.81 24.68
N MET A 170 29.88 3.67 25.14
CA MET A 170 29.09 4.82 25.62
C MET A 170 29.71 5.46 26.87
N GLN A 171 30.28 4.66 27.78
CA GLN A 171 31.02 5.16 28.95
C GLN A 171 32.26 5.95 28.54
N LEU A 172 33.03 5.46 27.57
CA LEU A 172 34.19 6.17 27.05
C LEU A 172 33.78 7.52 26.44
N ILE A 173 32.71 7.54 25.65
CA ILE A 173 32.17 8.78 25.05
C ILE A 173 31.72 9.75 26.16
N ALA A 174 30.98 9.25 27.16
CA ALA A 174 30.53 10.05 28.30
C ALA A 174 31.69 10.60 29.16
N GLU A 175 32.78 9.84 29.33
CA GLU A 175 33.97 10.29 30.04
C GLU A 175 34.63 11.46 29.31
N LYS A 176 34.74 11.39 27.98
CA LYS A 176 35.27 12.48 27.15
C LYS A 176 34.37 13.71 27.17
N ASP A 177 33.06 13.49 27.22
CA ASP A 177 32.08 14.56 27.31
C ASP A 177 32.21 15.39 28.59
N ARG A 178 32.34 14.72 29.75
CA ARG A 178 32.50 15.35 31.07
C ARG A 178 33.74 16.24 31.18
N VAL A 179 34.73 16.04 30.31
CA VAL A 179 35.91 16.93 30.24
C VAL A 179 35.55 18.30 29.66
N LEU A 180 34.57 18.36 28.76
CA LEU A 180 34.04 19.60 28.18
C LEU A 180 32.93 20.21 29.04
N ASP A 181 31.94 19.42 29.45
CA ASP A 181 30.86 19.87 30.34
C ASP A 181 31.15 19.52 31.80
N ARG A 182 31.90 20.40 32.48
CA ARG A 182 32.22 20.26 33.91
C ARG A 182 30.99 20.38 34.81
N SER A 183 29.84 20.84 34.30
CA SER A 183 28.61 20.97 35.08
C SER A 183 27.79 19.68 35.15
N ALA A 184 28.15 18.66 34.34
CA ALA A 184 27.59 17.32 34.37
C ALA A 184 26.05 17.29 34.38
N LEU A 185 25.42 18.16 33.58
CA LEU A 185 23.96 18.26 33.53
C LEU A 185 23.31 17.10 32.73
N PHE A 186 24.11 16.34 31.97
CA PHE A 186 23.65 15.23 31.15
C PHE A 186 24.59 14.03 31.30
N ASP A 187 24.03 12.82 31.43
CA ASP A 187 24.79 11.57 31.49
C ASP A 187 24.53 10.74 30.23
N HIS A 188 25.45 10.79 29.26
CA HIS A 188 25.39 9.98 28.03
C HIS A 188 25.39 8.46 28.28
N THR A 189 25.67 8.00 29.50
CA THR A 189 25.53 6.57 29.83
C THR A 189 24.10 6.19 30.21
N MET A 190 23.26 7.17 30.57
CA MET A 190 21.88 6.93 30.94
C MET A 190 21.02 6.75 29.70
N ARG A 191 20.54 5.53 29.51
CA ARG A 191 19.55 5.22 28.48
C ARG A 191 18.28 6.05 28.69
N PRO A 192 17.71 6.65 27.63
CA PRO A 192 16.42 7.32 27.70
C PRO A 192 15.32 6.36 28.17
N ALA A 193 14.34 6.89 28.91
CA ALA A 193 13.18 6.11 29.31
C ALA A 193 12.45 5.55 28.08
N VAL A 194 11.98 4.31 28.16
CA VAL A 194 11.21 3.66 27.09
C VAL A 194 9.77 4.18 27.16
N VAL A 195 9.53 5.33 26.53
CA VAL A 195 8.25 6.03 26.48
C VAL A 195 7.90 6.40 25.04
N PRO A 196 6.60 6.65 24.74
CA PRO A 196 6.18 7.11 23.43
C PRO A 196 6.93 8.37 22.98
N PRO A 197 7.24 8.50 21.69
CA PRO A 197 7.96 9.64 21.16
C PRO A 197 7.13 10.93 21.26
N GLU A 198 7.75 12.02 21.71
CA GLU A 198 7.06 13.34 21.84
C GLU A 198 6.61 13.93 20.49
N SER A 199 7.18 13.47 19.37
CA SER A 199 6.91 14.00 18.03
C SER A 199 6.85 12.89 16.97
N LYS A 200 6.06 13.14 15.92
CA LYS A 200 5.95 12.25 14.74
C LYS A 200 7.16 12.36 13.82
N LYS A 201 7.40 11.32 13.02
CA LYS A 201 8.43 11.30 11.97
C LYS A 201 8.40 12.53 11.07
N ALA A 202 7.22 12.95 10.64
CA ALA A 202 7.02 14.11 9.76
C ALA A 202 7.44 15.46 10.41
N GLN A 203 7.57 15.52 11.74
CA GLN A 203 8.07 16.70 12.46
C GLN A 203 9.60 16.72 12.59
N LEU A 204 10.27 15.57 12.47
CA LEU A 204 11.73 15.49 12.43
C LEU A 204 12.28 15.96 11.07
N TYR A 205 11.55 15.65 9.98
CA TYR A 205 11.90 16.08 8.64
C TYR A 205 10.73 16.03 7.67
N SER A 206 10.71 16.94 6.68
CA SER A 206 9.61 17.04 5.72
C SER A 206 9.72 16.08 4.55
N SER A 207 10.94 15.76 4.09
CA SER A 207 11.17 14.87 2.96
C SER A 207 12.54 14.21 3.05
N PRO A 208 12.68 12.93 2.65
CA PRO A 208 13.98 12.26 2.57
C PRO A 208 15.00 12.98 1.66
N ALA A 209 14.53 13.82 0.73
CA ALA A 209 15.38 14.61 -0.16
C ALA A 209 16.39 15.50 0.59
N GLN A 210 16.07 15.93 1.82
CA GLN A 210 17.00 16.72 2.63
C GLN A 210 18.28 15.94 3.03
N PHE A 211 18.22 14.60 2.98
CA PHE A 211 19.34 13.73 3.31
C PHE A 211 20.16 13.32 2.09
N GLU A 212 19.86 13.83 0.88
CA GLU A 212 20.48 13.36 -0.37
C GLU A 212 22.03 13.38 -0.34
N ALA A 213 22.63 14.44 0.21
CA ALA A 213 24.08 14.55 0.34
C ALA A 213 24.67 13.48 1.28
N ILE A 214 24.04 13.28 2.45
CA ILE A 214 24.42 12.24 3.42
C ILE A 214 24.25 10.85 2.80
N ASP A 215 23.14 10.64 2.08
CA ASP A 215 22.82 9.37 1.46
C ASP A 215 23.84 9.00 0.39
N LYS A 216 24.17 9.93 -0.51
CA LYS A 216 25.19 9.74 -1.55
C LYS A 216 26.53 9.33 -0.94
N ARG A 217 26.95 10.05 0.10
CA ARG A 217 28.20 9.79 0.81
C ARG A 217 28.22 8.42 1.48
N ALA A 218 27.14 8.04 2.16
CA ALA A 218 27.03 6.71 2.78
C ALA A 218 27.10 5.59 1.73
N ILE A 219 26.48 5.77 0.56
CA ILE A 219 26.53 4.81 -0.56
C ILE A 219 27.94 4.71 -1.15
N GLU A 220 28.65 5.83 -1.28
CA GLU A 220 30.04 5.85 -1.75
C GLU A 220 30.97 5.12 -0.77
N ILE A 221 30.85 5.43 0.52
CA ILE A 221 31.60 4.77 1.59
C ILE A 221 31.28 3.27 1.64
N ALA A 222 30.04 2.85 1.33
CA ALA A 222 29.67 1.43 1.27
C ALA A 222 30.46 0.63 0.22
N LYS A 223 31.04 1.28 -0.80
CA LYS A 223 31.90 0.63 -1.81
C LYS A 223 33.33 0.37 -1.31
N THR A 224 33.71 0.96 -0.18
CA THR A 224 35.04 0.82 0.41
C THR A 224 35.04 -0.19 1.56
N GLU A 225 36.20 -0.77 1.85
CA GLU A 225 36.41 -1.68 2.99
C GLU A 225 37.15 -0.93 4.11
N TYR A 226 36.69 -1.10 5.34
CA TYR A 226 37.27 -0.49 6.53
C TYR A 226 37.83 -1.58 7.45
N GLY A 227 38.97 -1.28 8.07
CA GLY A 227 39.62 -2.16 9.05
C GLY A 227 39.15 -1.95 10.49
N SER A 228 38.39 -0.89 10.76
CA SER A 228 37.86 -0.54 12.08
C SER A 228 36.49 0.16 12.00
N PHE A 229 35.66 -0.04 13.02
CA PHE A 229 34.39 0.66 13.17
C PHE A 229 34.63 2.14 13.47
N THR A 230 35.68 2.46 14.23
CA THR A 230 36.07 3.84 14.54
C THR A 230 36.30 4.65 13.26
N GLU A 231 37.11 4.15 12.32
CA GLU A 231 37.37 4.86 11.06
C GLU A 231 36.12 4.96 10.19
N LEU A 232 35.32 3.90 10.12
CA LEU A 232 34.08 3.90 9.36
C LEU A 232 33.10 4.95 9.90
N VAL A 233 32.87 4.98 11.21
CA VAL A 233 31.94 5.94 11.83
C VAL A 233 32.49 7.37 11.73
N ARG A 234 33.80 7.56 11.94
CA ARG A 234 34.47 8.84 11.73
C ARG A 234 34.20 9.36 10.32
N ASP A 235 34.39 8.51 9.32
CA ASP A 235 34.11 8.89 7.95
C ASP A 235 32.62 9.12 7.76
N LEU A 236 31.72 8.16 8.00
CA LEU A 236 30.27 8.31 7.80
C LEU A 236 29.67 9.58 8.43
N THR A 237 30.11 9.93 9.63
CA THR A 237 29.52 11.04 10.41
C THR A 237 30.15 12.40 10.14
N ARG A 238 31.24 12.50 9.36
CA ARG A 238 32.01 13.74 9.13
C ARG A 238 31.17 14.99 8.85
N ASP A 239 30.15 14.87 8.01
CA ASP A 239 29.30 16.00 7.59
C ASP A 239 27.95 16.04 8.35
N CYS A 240 27.82 15.26 9.43
CA CYS A 240 26.62 15.21 10.26
C CYS A 240 26.70 16.22 11.42
N ALA A 241 25.69 17.09 11.50
CA ALA A 241 25.59 18.13 12.52
C ALA A 241 24.80 17.69 13.77
N ASN A 242 24.00 16.62 13.68
CA ASN A 242 23.14 16.16 14.78
C ASN A 242 22.91 14.63 14.74
N GLU A 243 22.26 14.11 15.78
CA GLU A 243 21.95 12.69 15.96
C GLU A 243 21.10 12.12 14.82
N LEU A 244 20.10 12.88 14.33
CA LEU A 244 19.25 12.48 13.21
C LEU A 244 20.07 12.22 11.93
N GLN A 245 21.00 13.12 11.60
CA GLN A 245 21.89 12.97 10.45
C GLN A 245 22.87 11.81 10.62
N LYS A 246 23.44 11.63 11.84
CA LYS A 246 24.27 10.47 12.17
C LYS A 246 23.49 9.17 11.95
N ALA A 247 22.30 9.05 12.55
CA ALA A 247 21.43 7.88 12.42
C ALA A 247 21.10 7.59 10.94
N ARG A 248 20.81 8.63 10.14
CA ARG A 248 20.58 8.49 8.70
C ARG A 248 21.79 7.96 7.95
N ALA A 249 22.98 8.52 8.20
CA ALA A 249 24.22 8.09 7.54
C ALA A 249 24.53 6.61 7.82
N LEU A 250 24.43 6.20 9.09
CA LEU A 250 24.67 4.82 9.52
C LEU A 250 23.63 3.87 8.93
N PHE A 251 22.34 4.22 9.03
CA PHE A 251 21.25 3.42 8.47
C PHE A 251 21.43 3.23 6.96
N ARG A 252 21.72 4.32 6.23
CA ARG A 252 21.92 4.29 4.79
C ARG A 252 23.11 3.41 4.40
N TRP A 253 24.22 3.49 5.14
CA TRP A 253 25.38 2.66 4.88
C TRP A 253 25.07 1.18 5.10
N VAL A 254 24.40 0.83 6.20
CA VAL A 254 24.03 -0.57 6.52
C VAL A 254 23.19 -1.20 5.40
N ILE A 255 22.21 -0.47 4.86
CA ILE A 255 21.31 -1.00 3.82
C ILE A 255 21.88 -0.93 2.41
N ALA A 256 22.88 -0.06 2.17
CA ALA A 256 23.56 0.07 0.89
C ALA A 256 24.72 -0.92 0.72
N LYS A 257 25.29 -1.40 1.84
CA LYS A 257 26.37 -2.39 1.81
C LYS A 257 25.80 -3.72 1.30
N ASP A 258 26.33 -4.22 0.19
CA ASP A 258 25.97 -5.54 -0.30
C ASP A 258 26.51 -6.60 0.67
N LEU A 259 25.56 -7.19 1.40
CA LEU A 259 25.78 -8.27 2.35
C LEU A 259 25.16 -9.58 1.83
N GLY A 260 24.80 -9.62 0.54
CA GLY A 260 24.20 -10.75 -0.16
C GLY A 260 25.11 -11.99 -0.19
N LYS A 261 24.46 -13.17 -0.24
CA LYS A 261 25.00 -14.53 -0.07
C LYS A 261 25.95 -15.02 -1.19
N HIS A 262 26.72 -14.16 -1.83
CA HIS A 262 27.81 -14.58 -2.73
C HIS A 262 29.14 -14.57 -1.97
N ASN A 263 29.33 -15.56 -1.09
CA ASN A 263 30.65 -16.12 -0.68
C ASN A 263 30.51 -17.25 0.38
N VAL A 264 29.47 -18.09 0.28
CA VAL A 264 29.32 -19.26 1.18
C VAL A 264 30.40 -20.34 0.95
N HIS A 265 31.26 -20.18 -0.05
CA HIS A 265 32.45 -21.04 -0.26
C HIS A 265 33.73 -20.57 0.44
N GLU A 266 33.74 -19.47 1.21
CA GLU A 266 34.92 -19.03 1.99
C GLU A 266 34.91 -19.48 3.46
N ILE A 267 34.27 -20.61 3.80
CA ILE A 267 34.43 -21.23 5.14
C ILE A 267 35.87 -21.79 5.36
N ILE A 268 36.75 -21.76 4.34
CA ILE A 268 38.13 -22.27 4.45
C ILE A 268 39.16 -21.21 4.02
N ARG A 269 39.17 -20.04 4.66
CA ARG A 269 40.39 -19.19 4.75
C ARG A 269 40.48 -18.50 6.12
N PRO A 270 41.27 -19.04 7.06
CA PRO A 270 41.51 -18.42 8.39
C PRO A 270 42.19 -17.04 8.35
N ASN A 271 42.67 -16.60 7.19
CA ASN A 271 43.57 -15.45 7.03
C ASN A 271 43.01 -14.30 6.16
N ALA A 272 41.72 -14.26 5.86
CA ALA A 272 41.13 -13.06 5.26
C ALA A 272 41.17 -11.92 6.30
N ARG A 273 42.00 -10.90 6.02
CA ARG A 273 42.23 -9.71 6.88
C ARG A 273 40.93 -9.20 7.49
N ALA A 274 40.98 -8.91 8.79
CA ALA A 274 39.85 -8.54 9.66
C ALA A 274 38.98 -7.41 9.08
N SER A 275 37.98 -7.77 8.27
CA SER A 275 36.92 -6.87 7.85
C SER A 275 35.86 -6.82 8.94
N ILE A 276 35.44 -5.61 9.32
CA ILE A 276 34.36 -5.32 10.27
C ILE A 276 33.03 -6.04 9.94
N LEU A 277 32.91 -6.59 8.73
CA LEU A 277 31.76 -7.34 8.24
C LEU A 277 31.87 -8.86 8.37
N LYS A 278 32.94 -9.40 8.99
CA LYS A 278 33.14 -10.86 9.15
C LYS A 278 31.93 -11.53 9.79
N GLY A 279 31.33 -10.92 10.81
CA GLY A 279 30.13 -11.43 11.48
C GLY A 279 28.92 -11.52 10.54
N VAL A 280 28.65 -10.45 9.79
CA VAL A 280 27.48 -10.38 8.90
C VAL A 280 27.66 -11.28 7.66
N ARG A 281 28.84 -11.28 7.04
CA ARG A 281 29.17 -12.13 5.87
C ARG A 281 29.12 -13.63 6.20
N SER A 282 29.46 -14.00 7.44
CA SER A 282 29.37 -15.38 7.93
C SER A 282 27.97 -15.77 8.43
N GLY A 283 26.99 -14.84 8.39
CA GLY A 283 25.63 -15.06 8.89
C GLY A 283 25.51 -15.12 10.42
N LYS A 284 26.58 -14.81 11.15
CA LYS A 284 26.64 -14.82 12.62
C LYS A 284 26.12 -13.54 13.26
N GLU A 285 26.10 -12.44 12.52
CA GLU A 285 25.63 -11.13 12.95
C GLU A 285 24.50 -10.63 12.04
N THR A 286 23.44 -10.06 12.62
CA THR A 286 22.32 -9.48 11.88
C THR A 286 22.57 -8.02 11.51
N TYR A 287 21.83 -7.49 10.52
CA TYR A 287 21.86 -6.06 10.18
C TYR A 287 21.56 -5.15 11.38
N HIS A 288 20.70 -5.61 12.29
CA HIS A 288 20.34 -4.89 13.52
C HIS A 288 21.49 -4.82 14.53
N GLN A 289 22.28 -5.90 14.65
CA GLN A 289 23.47 -5.91 15.50
C GLN A 289 24.55 -4.98 14.94
N LEU A 290 24.79 -5.02 13.62
CA LEU A 290 25.72 -4.12 12.96
C LEU A 290 25.29 -2.65 13.13
N PHE A 291 24.01 -2.35 12.92
CA PHE A 291 23.48 -1.00 13.13
C PHE A 291 23.65 -0.54 14.59
N LYS A 292 23.35 -1.40 15.58
CA LYS A 292 23.57 -1.11 17.01
C LYS A 292 25.05 -0.83 17.31
N LYS A 293 25.98 -1.63 16.77
CA LYS A 293 27.43 -1.37 16.90
C LYS A 293 27.77 0.03 16.37
N LEU A 294 27.37 0.35 15.15
CA LEU A 294 27.64 1.66 14.54
C LEU A 294 27.03 2.82 15.33
N CYS A 295 25.82 2.65 15.85
CA CYS A 295 25.18 3.63 16.73
C CYS A 295 26.01 3.87 18.00
N ASN A 296 26.45 2.81 18.70
CA ASN A 296 27.27 2.93 19.91
C ASN A 296 28.59 3.67 19.63
N PHE A 297 29.26 3.38 18.50
CA PHE A 297 30.47 4.11 18.08
C PHE A 297 30.18 5.57 17.71
N ALA A 298 28.97 5.90 17.26
CA ALA A 298 28.56 7.26 16.94
C ALA A 298 28.00 8.04 18.15
N GLY A 299 27.94 7.40 19.33
CA GLY A 299 27.38 7.98 20.56
C GLY A 299 25.85 7.97 20.61
N LEU A 300 25.19 7.12 19.82
CA LEU A 300 23.74 6.98 19.77
C LEU A 300 23.30 5.75 20.55
N HIS A 301 22.36 5.92 21.49
CA HIS A 301 21.71 4.76 22.11
C HIS A 301 20.87 4.01 21.08
N CYS A 302 21.09 2.70 20.98
CA CYS A 302 20.35 1.83 20.07
C CYS A 302 20.03 0.50 20.77
N GLU A 303 18.79 0.06 20.66
CA GLU A 303 18.32 -1.18 21.27
C GLU A 303 17.75 -2.14 20.24
N ILE A 304 18.04 -3.42 20.44
CA ILE A 304 17.47 -4.50 19.64
C ILE A 304 16.21 -4.98 20.34
N ILE A 305 15.09 -4.87 19.65
CA ILE A 305 13.77 -5.27 20.13
C ILE A 305 13.47 -6.65 19.56
N LEU A 306 13.11 -7.59 20.44
CA LEU A 306 12.67 -8.94 20.08
C LEU A 306 11.14 -9.00 20.09
N GLY A 307 10.57 -9.78 19.18
CA GLY A 307 9.12 -9.96 19.13
C GLY A 307 8.65 -10.83 17.97
N PHE A 308 7.45 -10.52 17.48
CA PHE A 308 6.80 -11.18 16.36
C PHE A 308 6.61 -10.20 15.20
N SER A 309 6.60 -10.73 13.97
CA SER A 309 6.29 -9.91 12.79
C SER A 309 5.38 -10.62 11.81
N LYS A 310 4.45 -9.89 11.18
CA LYS A 310 3.60 -10.37 10.07
C LYS A 310 4.36 -10.32 8.74
N GLY A 311 5.51 -10.99 8.70
CA GLY A 311 6.43 -11.02 7.57
C GLY A 311 6.13 -12.12 6.55
N ALA A 312 7.19 -12.65 5.94
CA ALA A 312 7.08 -13.71 4.94
C ALA A 312 6.30 -14.93 5.48
N GLY A 313 5.33 -15.39 4.69
CA GLY A 313 4.49 -16.54 5.03
C GLY A 313 3.30 -16.25 5.95
N TYR A 314 3.21 -15.06 6.57
CA TYR A 314 2.04 -14.69 7.36
C TYR A 314 0.88 -14.29 6.43
N LYS A 315 -0.30 -14.91 6.63
CA LYS A 315 -1.54 -14.58 5.92
C LYS A 315 -2.58 -14.06 6.91
N PRO A 316 -3.51 -13.18 6.47
CA PRO A 316 -4.59 -12.69 7.33
C PRO A 316 -5.37 -13.84 7.99
N GLY A 317 -5.64 -13.73 9.29
CA GLY A 317 -6.34 -14.75 10.07
C GLY A 317 -5.46 -15.92 10.56
N MET A 318 -4.18 -15.97 10.21
CA MET A 318 -3.24 -16.92 10.82
C MET A 318 -2.98 -16.56 12.29
N ARG A 319 -2.96 -17.59 13.14
CA ARG A 319 -2.52 -17.46 14.53
C ARG A 319 -1.00 -17.51 14.60
N ILE A 320 -0.44 -16.75 15.53
CA ILE A 320 1.00 -16.75 15.84
C ILE A 320 1.12 -17.61 17.10
N GLU A 321 1.77 -18.76 16.97
CA GLU A 321 1.91 -19.75 18.05
C GLU A 321 3.37 -20.22 18.17
N GLY A 322 3.85 -20.38 19.40
CA GLY A 322 5.21 -20.82 19.70
C GLY A 322 6.28 -19.90 19.15
N ALA A 323 7.25 -20.47 18.42
CA ALA A 323 8.38 -19.75 17.83
C ALA A 323 8.14 -19.24 16.39
N THR A 324 6.95 -19.48 15.83
CA THR A 324 6.62 -19.02 14.48
C THR A 324 6.63 -17.50 14.41
N PHE A 325 7.09 -16.95 13.28
CA PHE A 325 7.12 -15.50 13.02
C PHE A 325 7.96 -14.64 14.01
N ARG A 326 8.82 -15.27 14.82
CA ARG A 326 9.79 -14.57 15.66
C ARG A 326 10.73 -13.73 14.81
N ASN A 327 10.93 -12.48 15.22
CA ASN A 327 11.77 -11.53 14.50
C ASN A 327 12.41 -10.52 15.49
N SER A 328 13.29 -9.68 14.96
CA SER A 328 13.94 -8.60 15.70
C SER A 328 14.07 -7.36 14.85
N TRP A 329 14.00 -6.19 15.47
CA TRP A 329 14.29 -4.89 14.85
C TRP A 329 15.03 -4.00 15.84
N THR A 330 15.22 -2.73 15.51
CA THR A 330 15.96 -1.79 16.36
C THR A 330 15.15 -0.55 16.68
N ALA A 331 15.47 0.10 17.79
CA ALA A 331 15.09 1.48 18.06
C ALA A 331 16.35 2.29 18.38
N VAL A 332 16.43 3.51 17.85
CA VAL A 332 17.53 4.45 18.09
C VAL A 332 16.98 5.67 18.82
N ALA A 333 17.72 6.17 19.81
CA ALA A 333 17.38 7.42 20.47
C ALA A 333 17.83 8.62 19.63
N ILE A 334 16.91 9.55 19.39
CA ILE A 334 17.17 10.83 18.73
C ILE A 334 16.56 11.91 19.60
N ASP A 335 17.37 12.87 20.03
CA ASP A 335 16.99 13.97 20.91
C ASP A 335 16.23 13.46 22.16
N GLY A 336 16.75 12.37 22.76
CA GLY A 336 16.21 11.74 23.96
C GLY A 336 14.93 10.91 23.74
N ASN A 337 14.47 10.75 22.50
CA ASN A 337 13.26 9.97 22.19
C ASN A 337 13.59 8.73 21.35
N TRP A 338 13.01 7.58 21.70
CA TRP A 338 13.15 6.36 20.91
C TRP A 338 12.43 6.47 19.56
N ARG A 339 13.07 6.00 18.50
CA ARG A 339 12.54 5.92 17.13
C ARG A 339 12.83 4.56 16.52
N ILE A 340 11.82 3.96 15.90
CA ILE A 340 11.91 2.60 15.36
C ILE A 340 12.70 2.60 14.04
N VAL A 341 13.63 1.67 13.89
CA VAL A 341 14.43 1.47 12.68
C VAL A 341 14.47 -0.02 12.35
N ASN A 342 14.19 -0.37 11.08
CA ASN A 342 14.30 -1.74 10.61
C ASN A 342 15.21 -1.85 9.38
N CYS A 343 16.50 -2.09 9.59
CA CYS A 343 17.50 -2.23 8.53
C CYS A 343 17.22 -3.41 7.59
N THR A 344 16.74 -4.54 8.11
CA THR A 344 16.52 -5.75 7.31
C THR A 344 15.38 -5.56 6.30
N TRP A 345 14.26 -4.97 6.73
CA TRP A 345 13.12 -4.74 5.84
C TRP A 345 13.29 -3.48 4.98
N ALA A 346 14.14 -2.54 5.40
CA ALA A 346 14.55 -1.39 4.59
C ALA A 346 15.39 -1.78 3.36
N ALA A 347 16.25 -2.79 3.48
CA ALA A 347 17.09 -3.30 2.40
C ALA A 347 16.26 -4.19 1.45
N ARG A 348 15.33 -3.60 0.70
CA ARG A 348 14.53 -4.33 -0.30
C ARG A 348 15.36 -4.58 -1.56
N HIS A 349 15.33 -5.81 -2.03
CA HIS A 349 15.70 -6.13 -3.39
C HIS A 349 14.45 -6.05 -4.26
N VAL A 350 14.46 -5.17 -5.26
CA VAL A 350 13.37 -5.08 -6.23
C VAL A 350 13.90 -5.64 -7.54
N THR A 351 13.33 -6.73 -8.01
CA THR A 351 13.53 -7.21 -9.39
C THR A 351 12.80 -6.25 -10.32
N GLY A 352 13.54 -5.52 -11.14
CA GLY A 352 12.99 -4.77 -12.27
C GLY A 352 13.18 -5.54 -13.56
N HIS A 353 12.33 -5.24 -14.53
CA HIS A 353 12.51 -5.66 -15.92
C HIS A 353 12.99 -4.45 -16.72
N LYS A 354 14.25 -4.48 -17.15
CA LYS A 354 14.74 -3.62 -18.22
C LYS A 354 15.28 -4.56 -19.29
N ASP A 355 14.72 -4.47 -20.50
CA ASP A 355 15.11 -5.28 -21.65
C ASP A 355 14.96 -6.81 -21.45
N ASP A 356 13.79 -7.28 -20.96
CA ASP A 356 13.46 -8.71 -20.77
C ASP A 356 14.43 -9.54 -19.89
N LEU A 357 15.33 -8.87 -19.16
CA LEU A 357 16.24 -9.49 -18.20
C LEU A 357 15.85 -9.07 -16.77
N PRO A 358 15.71 -10.02 -15.82
CA PRO A 358 15.53 -9.67 -14.42
C PRO A 358 16.80 -9.02 -13.89
N GLN A 359 16.80 -7.70 -13.69
CA GLN A 359 17.85 -6.99 -12.96
C GLN A 359 17.37 -6.72 -11.53
N MET A 360 18.18 -7.09 -10.54
CA MET A 360 17.91 -6.80 -9.14
C MET A 360 18.39 -5.37 -8.84
N PHE A 361 17.47 -4.42 -8.68
CA PHE A 361 17.75 -3.08 -8.21
C PHE A 361 17.66 -3.02 -6.67
N HIS A 362 18.65 -2.42 -6.02
CA HIS A 362 18.55 -2.05 -4.61
C HIS A 362 17.66 -0.81 -4.47
N LYS A 363 16.38 -0.99 -4.17
CA LYS A 363 15.48 0.09 -3.74
C LYS A 363 15.34 -0.02 -2.23
N TYR A 364 15.67 1.03 -1.51
CA TYR A 364 15.50 1.05 -0.06
C TYR A 364 14.14 1.61 0.29
N ASP A 365 13.56 1.09 1.37
CA ASP A 365 12.22 1.44 1.80
C ASP A 365 12.25 2.40 3.00
N GLU A 366 11.92 3.65 2.71
CA GLU A 366 11.94 4.76 3.67
C GLU A 366 10.98 4.56 4.85
N PHE A 367 9.94 3.73 4.69
CA PHE A 367 9.00 3.41 5.76
C PHE A 367 9.73 2.99 7.03
N TYR A 368 10.76 2.15 6.90
CA TYR A 368 11.48 1.51 8.01
C TYR A 368 12.56 2.38 8.67
N PHE A 369 12.69 3.66 8.29
CA PHE A 369 13.54 4.61 8.98
C PHE A 369 12.69 5.53 9.86
N LEU A 370 12.85 5.45 11.18
CA LEU A 370 12.15 6.27 12.18
C LEU A 370 10.63 6.18 12.07
N THR A 371 10.10 4.98 11.78
CA THR A 371 8.66 4.75 11.60
C THR A 371 7.88 5.15 12.85
N ASP A 372 6.74 5.82 12.65
CA ASP A 372 5.84 6.13 13.76
C ASP A 372 5.26 4.82 14.33
N PRO A 373 5.19 4.66 15.66
CA PRO A 373 4.83 3.39 16.28
C PRO A 373 3.43 2.87 15.91
N GLU A 374 2.48 3.76 15.67
CA GLU A 374 1.11 3.43 15.28
C GLU A 374 1.01 2.83 13.87
N ASP A 375 1.97 3.13 13.01
CA ASP A 375 2.06 2.52 11.68
C ASP A 375 2.85 1.21 11.74
N TYR A 376 3.90 1.16 12.57
CA TYR A 376 4.79 0.00 12.69
C TYR A 376 4.12 -1.21 13.36
N ILE A 377 3.20 -0.97 14.31
CA ILE A 377 2.46 -2.00 15.06
C ILE A 377 1.62 -2.91 14.15
N TYR A 378 1.26 -2.48 12.93
CA TYR A 378 0.59 -3.35 11.96
C TYR A 378 1.46 -4.53 11.51
N GLN A 379 2.78 -4.39 11.58
CA GLN A 379 3.74 -5.38 11.09
C GLN A 379 4.53 -6.07 12.20
N HIS A 380 4.78 -5.40 13.33
CA HIS A 380 5.69 -5.90 14.36
C HIS A 380 5.11 -5.69 15.76
N TYR A 381 5.21 -6.73 16.60
CA TYR A 381 4.75 -6.71 17.98
C TYR A 381 5.89 -7.13 18.93
N PRO A 382 6.36 -6.25 19.83
CA PRO A 382 7.47 -6.54 20.73
C PRO A 382 7.08 -7.50 21.86
N ASP A 383 8.05 -8.28 22.35
CA ASP A 383 7.87 -9.14 23.53
C ASP A 383 7.57 -8.32 24.80
N ASP A 384 8.23 -7.16 24.94
CA ASP A 384 7.97 -6.19 26.00
C ASP A 384 7.07 -5.07 25.48
N SER A 385 5.90 -4.91 26.11
CA SER A 385 4.88 -3.93 25.74
C SER A 385 5.35 -2.48 25.76
N ALA A 386 6.36 -2.13 26.57
CA ALA A 386 6.89 -0.75 26.60
C ALA A 386 7.51 -0.35 25.25
N TRP A 387 8.08 -1.31 24.53
CA TRP A 387 8.69 -1.11 23.21
C TRP A 387 7.68 -0.96 22.07
N GLN A 388 6.37 -1.01 22.36
CA GLN A 388 5.38 -0.54 21.40
C GLN A 388 5.47 0.97 21.20
N LEU A 389 6.02 1.72 22.16
CA LEU A 389 6.18 3.18 22.10
C LEU A 389 4.86 3.91 21.78
N MET A 390 3.73 3.35 22.22
CA MET A 390 2.39 3.92 22.09
C MET A 390 1.87 4.32 23.47
N ASP A 391 1.10 5.41 23.54
CA ASP A 391 0.49 5.88 24.79
C ASP A 391 -0.40 4.80 25.42
N ILE A 392 -1.07 4.03 24.59
CA ILE A 392 -1.91 2.90 24.98
C ILE A 392 -1.43 1.68 24.19
N PRO A 393 -0.62 0.80 24.80
CA PRO A 393 -0.15 -0.42 24.17
C PRO A 393 -1.30 -1.31 23.71
N LEU A 394 -1.19 -1.80 22.48
CA LEU A 394 -2.11 -2.76 21.88
C LEU A 394 -1.91 -4.15 22.49
N PRO A 395 -2.97 -4.86 22.91
CA PRO A 395 -2.86 -6.26 23.33
C PRO A 395 -2.46 -7.18 22.17
N PHE A 396 -1.75 -8.28 22.47
CA PHE A 396 -1.32 -9.26 21.46
C PHE A 396 -2.48 -9.83 20.63
N SER A 397 -3.64 -10.08 21.26
CA SER A 397 -4.85 -10.56 20.57
C SER A 397 -5.35 -9.57 19.52
N GLU A 398 -5.31 -8.27 19.84
CA GLU A 398 -5.69 -7.21 18.90
C GLU A 398 -4.66 -7.05 17.79
N PHE A 399 -3.36 -7.16 18.11
CA PHE A 399 -2.31 -7.22 17.09
C PHE A 399 -2.57 -8.35 16.08
N GLN A 400 -2.88 -9.57 16.54
CA GLN A 400 -3.22 -10.68 15.65
C GLN A 400 -4.47 -10.39 14.80
N ASN A 401 -5.40 -9.60 15.33
CA ASN A 401 -6.62 -9.19 14.63
C ASN A 401 -6.42 -7.94 13.75
N LEU A 402 -5.25 -7.30 13.69
CA LEU A 402 -5.01 -6.25 12.68
C LEU A 402 -4.88 -6.86 11.27
N PRO A 403 -5.36 -6.18 10.22
CA PRO A 403 -5.11 -6.60 8.84
C PRO A 403 -3.61 -6.69 8.55
N VAL A 404 -3.26 -7.44 7.51
CA VAL A 404 -1.87 -7.46 7.03
C VAL A 404 -1.66 -6.18 6.24
N VAL A 405 -0.75 -5.32 6.69
CA VAL A 405 -0.43 -4.05 6.04
C VAL A 405 1.06 -4.01 5.78
N LYS A 406 1.46 -3.61 4.57
CA LYS A 406 2.85 -3.54 4.13
C LYS A 406 3.27 -2.08 3.94
N SER A 407 4.59 -1.84 3.87
CA SER A 407 5.15 -0.51 3.68
C SER A 407 4.57 0.31 2.51
N PRO A 408 4.17 -0.27 1.34
CA PRO A 408 3.53 0.52 0.28
C PRO A 408 2.28 1.26 0.75
N PHE A 409 1.48 0.68 1.64
CA PHE A 409 0.29 1.35 2.19
C PHE A 409 0.65 2.72 2.80
N PHE A 410 1.67 2.74 3.66
CA PHE A 410 2.13 3.95 4.33
C PHE A 410 2.93 4.86 3.40
N ASN A 411 3.79 4.30 2.53
CA ASN A 411 4.60 5.07 1.58
C ASN A 411 3.74 5.88 0.60
N TYR A 412 2.57 5.39 0.24
CA TYR A 412 1.59 6.11 -0.58
C TYR A 412 0.60 6.96 0.23
N GLY A 413 0.78 7.06 1.55
CA GLY A 413 -0.05 7.88 2.42
C GLY A 413 -1.47 7.36 2.63
N LEU A 414 -1.70 6.06 2.38
CA LEU A 414 -3.00 5.43 2.57
C LEU A 414 -3.33 5.33 4.06
N LYS A 415 -4.62 5.42 4.39
CA LYS A 415 -5.15 5.19 5.73
C LYS A 415 -6.44 4.40 5.64
N PHE A 416 -6.74 3.57 6.63
CA PHE A 416 -8.06 2.95 6.69
C PHE A 416 -9.10 3.98 7.11
N TYR A 417 -10.27 3.93 6.48
CA TYR A 417 -11.40 4.77 6.88
C TYR A 417 -11.94 4.37 8.26
N SER A 418 -11.90 3.07 8.58
CA SER A 418 -12.37 2.51 9.85
C SER A 418 -11.39 1.47 10.40
N ASN A 419 -11.64 1.03 11.64
CA ASN A 419 -10.85 -0.01 12.28
C ASN A 419 -11.29 -1.38 11.74
N TYR A 420 -10.61 -1.85 10.70
CA TYR A 420 -10.84 -3.20 10.17
C TYR A 420 -10.10 -4.25 10.98
N GLY A 421 -10.75 -5.40 11.18
CA GLY A 421 -10.08 -6.61 11.64
C GLY A 421 -9.41 -7.37 10.50
N ALA A 422 -8.55 -8.32 10.83
CA ALA A 422 -7.87 -9.20 9.88
C ALA A 422 -8.86 -10.10 9.15
N THR A 423 -9.96 -10.45 9.84
CA THR A 423 -11.05 -11.24 9.28
C THR A 423 -12.34 -10.43 9.20
N LEU A 424 -12.90 -10.32 8.01
CA LEU A 424 -14.18 -9.66 7.73
C LEU A 424 -15.25 -10.74 7.52
N ASN A 425 -16.30 -10.73 8.34
CA ASN A 425 -17.38 -11.71 8.25
C ASN A 425 -18.55 -11.14 7.46
N THR A 426 -19.18 -11.97 6.63
CA THR A 426 -20.39 -11.63 5.88
C THR A 426 -21.34 -12.81 5.78
N ASP A 427 -22.64 -12.52 5.80
CA ASP A 427 -23.75 -13.45 5.58
C ASP A 427 -24.53 -13.16 4.29
N THR A 428 -24.26 -12.04 3.62
CA THR A 428 -24.80 -11.70 2.30
C THR A 428 -23.84 -12.06 1.17
N GLY A 429 -22.58 -12.34 1.50
CA GLY A 429 -21.49 -12.48 0.53
C GLY A 429 -20.87 -11.14 0.10
N MET A 430 -21.39 -10.01 0.58
CA MET A 430 -20.86 -8.68 0.26
C MET A 430 -20.06 -8.10 1.44
N VAL A 431 -18.92 -7.47 1.14
CA VAL A 431 -18.08 -6.73 2.10
C VAL A 431 -17.55 -5.47 1.43
N GLU A 432 -17.48 -4.37 2.18
CA GLU A 432 -16.90 -3.11 1.69
C GLU A 432 -15.69 -2.69 2.53
N ILE A 433 -14.59 -2.35 1.86
CA ILE A 433 -13.36 -1.85 2.47
C ILE A 433 -13.06 -0.46 1.90
N ARG A 434 -12.87 0.52 2.77
CA ARG A 434 -12.61 1.91 2.39
C ARG A 434 -11.22 2.33 2.84
N VAL A 435 -10.46 2.85 1.90
CA VAL A 435 -9.11 3.36 2.11
C VAL A 435 -9.07 4.83 1.73
N ILE A 436 -8.65 5.69 2.65
CA ILE A 436 -8.39 7.09 2.40
C ILE A 436 -7.08 7.22 1.62
N THR A 437 -7.09 7.99 0.55
CA THR A 437 -5.96 8.25 -0.34
C THR A 437 -5.68 9.75 -0.45
N PRO A 438 -4.41 10.20 -0.43
CA PRO A 438 -4.08 11.63 -0.50
C PRO A 438 -4.26 12.22 -1.91
N LYS A 439 -4.28 11.37 -2.94
CA LYS A 439 -4.44 11.72 -4.36
C LYS A 439 -5.02 10.54 -5.13
N ILE A 440 -5.34 10.72 -6.42
CA ILE A 440 -5.69 9.60 -7.29
C ILE A 440 -4.45 8.73 -7.53
N LEU A 441 -4.49 7.49 -7.04
CA LEU A 441 -3.42 6.48 -7.16
C LEU A 441 -3.84 5.33 -8.06
N GLY A 442 -2.87 4.52 -8.47
CA GLY A 442 -3.14 3.23 -9.12
C GLY A 442 -3.56 2.23 -8.07
N PHE A 443 -4.58 1.42 -8.37
CA PHE A 443 -5.03 0.34 -7.51
C PHE A 443 -5.28 -0.91 -8.32
N GLY A 444 -4.99 -2.05 -7.69
CA GLY A 444 -5.34 -3.37 -8.16
C GLY A 444 -5.83 -4.20 -6.99
N SER A 445 -6.59 -5.25 -7.27
CA SER A 445 -7.12 -6.14 -6.24
C SER A 445 -7.07 -7.58 -6.68
N LEU A 446 -6.80 -8.47 -5.75
CA LEU A 446 -6.79 -9.91 -5.95
C LEU A 446 -7.69 -10.58 -4.91
N LEU A 447 -8.58 -11.46 -5.38
CA LEU A 447 -9.46 -12.27 -4.55
C LEU A 447 -9.20 -13.74 -4.83
N GLU A 448 -8.77 -14.48 -3.81
CA GLU A 448 -8.40 -15.89 -3.93
C GLU A 448 -9.15 -16.73 -2.90
N PRO A 449 -9.68 -17.91 -3.27
CA PRO A 449 -10.17 -18.86 -2.27
C PRO A 449 -9.04 -19.22 -1.31
N TYR A 450 -9.31 -19.15 -0.02
CA TYR A 450 -8.34 -19.48 1.01
C TYR A 450 -8.48 -20.95 1.41
N ASP A 451 -7.56 -21.79 0.93
CA ASP A 451 -7.41 -23.17 1.39
C ASP A 451 -6.23 -23.28 2.37
N LYS A 452 -6.46 -23.98 3.48
CA LYS A 452 -5.43 -24.31 4.48
C LYS A 452 -4.47 -25.40 3.98
N SER A 453 -4.85 -26.17 2.94
CA SER A 453 -4.03 -27.23 2.34
C SER A 453 -2.82 -26.71 1.55
N GLY A 454 -2.83 -25.44 1.15
CA GLY A 454 -1.74 -24.79 0.43
C GLY A 454 -1.74 -24.97 -1.10
N GLU A 455 -2.77 -25.60 -1.69
CA GLU A 455 -2.94 -25.62 -3.14
C GLU A 455 -3.26 -24.23 -3.70
N SER A 456 -2.61 -23.84 -4.80
CA SER A 456 -2.89 -22.57 -5.47
C SER A 456 -4.27 -22.63 -6.12
N SER A 457 -5.25 -22.04 -5.46
CA SER A 457 -6.57 -21.84 -6.05
C SER A 457 -6.51 -20.69 -7.06
N LYS A 458 -7.11 -20.88 -8.25
CA LYS A 458 -7.23 -19.81 -9.25
C LYS A 458 -7.95 -18.59 -8.64
N SER A 459 -7.45 -17.40 -8.95
CA SER A 459 -8.10 -16.14 -8.55
C SER A 459 -9.52 -16.05 -9.09
N VAL A 460 -10.38 -15.38 -8.32
CA VAL A 460 -11.78 -15.15 -8.70
C VAL A 460 -11.92 -13.75 -9.29
N GLU A 461 -12.16 -13.70 -10.60
CA GLU A 461 -12.29 -12.44 -11.34
C GLU A 461 -13.72 -11.88 -11.31
N GLY A 462 -13.87 -10.58 -11.59
CA GLY A 462 -15.17 -9.91 -11.67
C GLY A 462 -15.91 -9.78 -10.33
N ARG A 463 -15.25 -10.03 -9.19
CA ARG A 463 -15.88 -10.03 -7.86
C ARG A 463 -15.52 -8.84 -6.97
N THR A 464 -14.70 -7.93 -7.48
CA THR A 464 -14.33 -6.70 -6.78
C THR A 464 -14.68 -5.50 -7.63
N LEU A 465 -15.43 -4.56 -7.06
CA LEU A 465 -15.73 -3.27 -7.64
C LEU A 465 -14.90 -2.20 -6.92
N LEU A 466 -14.07 -1.46 -7.67
CA LEU A 466 -13.32 -0.32 -7.14
C LEU A 466 -14.00 0.99 -7.55
N ARG A 467 -14.32 1.82 -6.56
CA ARG A 467 -14.89 3.15 -6.71
C ARG A 467 -13.95 4.18 -6.10
N LEU A 468 -13.66 5.25 -6.82
CA LEU A 468 -12.96 6.42 -6.30
C LEU A 468 -13.99 7.52 -6.03
N VAL A 469 -14.15 7.88 -4.75
CA VAL A 469 -15.10 8.89 -4.30
C VAL A 469 -14.35 9.91 -3.46
N LYS A 470 -14.17 11.13 -3.98
CA LYS A 470 -13.32 12.16 -3.35
C LYS A 470 -11.93 11.61 -3.05
N ASN A 471 -11.59 11.47 -1.76
CA ASN A 471 -10.31 10.98 -1.27
C ASN A 471 -10.41 9.53 -0.76
N GLU A 472 -11.42 8.77 -1.19
CA GLU A 472 -11.65 7.38 -0.76
C GLU A 472 -11.57 6.43 -1.96
N ALA A 473 -10.76 5.38 -1.82
CA ALA A 473 -10.82 4.18 -2.64
C ALA A 473 -11.69 3.15 -1.92
N ILE A 474 -12.83 2.83 -2.51
CA ILE A 474 -13.84 1.93 -1.96
C ILE A 474 -13.83 0.63 -2.75
N PHE A 475 -13.48 -0.47 -2.08
CA PHE A 475 -13.48 -1.82 -2.62
C PHE A 475 -14.73 -2.56 -2.14
N THR A 476 -15.67 -2.81 -3.04
CA THR A 476 -16.85 -3.64 -2.77
C THR A 476 -16.59 -5.04 -3.30
N ILE A 477 -16.51 -6.02 -2.40
CA ILE A 477 -16.26 -7.44 -2.69
C ILE A 477 -17.58 -8.17 -2.65
N ASN A 478 -17.85 -9.01 -3.65
CA ASN A 478 -19.04 -9.84 -3.73
C ASN A 478 -18.65 -11.30 -4.01
N LEU A 479 -18.85 -12.17 -3.02
CA LEU A 479 -18.38 -13.54 -3.05
C LEU A 479 -19.33 -14.47 -3.83
N PRO A 480 -18.80 -15.37 -4.68
CA PRO A 480 -19.64 -16.24 -5.50
C PRO A 480 -20.25 -17.42 -4.72
N LYS A 481 -19.63 -17.82 -3.61
CA LYS A 481 -20.05 -18.94 -2.77
C LYS A 481 -19.54 -18.77 -1.34
N THR A 482 -20.10 -19.54 -0.42
CA THR A 482 -19.63 -19.62 0.97
C THR A 482 -18.19 -20.13 1.04
N GLY A 483 -17.42 -19.66 2.02
CA GLY A 483 -16.03 -20.06 2.21
C GLY A 483 -15.17 -18.94 2.76
N LEU A 484 -13.87 -19.23 2.84
CA LEU A 484 -12.83 -18.26 3.20
C LEU A 484 -12.16 -17.75 1.92
N TYR A 485 -11.89 -16.46 1.87
CA TYR A 485 -11.23 -15.81 0.75
C TYR A 485 -10.15 -14.86 1.24
N GLN A 486 -8.99 -14.87 0.61
CA GLN A 486 -7.98 -13.84 0.82
C GLN A 486 -8.23 -12.70 -0.17
N PHE A 487 -8.45 -11.50 0.35
CA PHE A 487 -8.56 -10.28 -0.44
C PHE A 487 -7.32 -9.43 -0.24
N SER A 488 -6.65 -9.05 -1.33
CA SER A 488 -5.41 -8.26 -1.29
C SER A 488 -5.53 -7.03 -2.18
N VAL A 489 -5.15 -5.88 -1.65
CA VAL A 489 -5.08 -4.59 -2.35
C VAL A 489 -3.64 -4.29 -2.72
N TYR A 490 -3.43 -3.87 -3.96
CA TYR A 490 -2.17 -3.41 -4.51
C TYR A 490 -2.31 -1.95 -4.92
N THR A 491 -1.21 -1.19 -4.88
CA THR A 491 -1.24 0.23 -5.22
C THR A 491 0.07 0.70 -5.87
N GLY A 492 -0.02 1.78 -6.65
CA GLY A 492 1.10 2.43 -7.33
C GLY A 492 0.97 3.95 -7.28
N ASP A 493 2.07 4.64 -7.58
CA ASP A 493 2.21 6.11 -7.49
C ASP A 493 1.33 6.90 -8.47
N TYR A 494 0.88 6.25 -9.54
CA TYR A 494 0.07 6.80 -10.62
C TYR A 494 -1.10 5.89 -10.98
N TRP A 495 -2.22 6.47 -11.40
CA TRP A 495 -3.48 5.76 -11.66
C TRP A 495 -3.41 4.71 -12.78
N GLN A 496 -2.44 4.81 -13.69
CA GLN A 496 -2.13 3.80 -14.73
C GLN A 496 -0.83 3.07 -14.45
N SER A 497 -0.35 3.04 -13.20
CA SER A 497 0.89 2.34 -12.88
C SER A 497 0.80 0.86 -13.27
N GLU A 498 1.73 0.41 -14.10
CA GLU A 498 1.87 -1.00 -14.48
C GLU A 498 2.51 -1.83 -13.36
N CYS A 499 3.26 -1.17 -12.47
CA CYS A 499 3.91 -1.80 -11.31
C CYS A 499 3.15 -1.44 -10.04
N LEU A 500 2.31 -2.37 -9.58
CA LEU A 500 1.59 -2.24 -8.32
C LEU A 500 2.29 -3.02 -7.20
N GLU A 501 2.38 -2.42 -6.03
CA GLU A 501 2.96 -3.05 -4.83
C GLU A 501 1.83 -3.45 -3.86
N SER A 502 1.98 -4.62 -3.21
CA SER A 502 1.00 -5.11 -2.23
C SER A 502 0.92 -4.15 -1.04
N ALA A 503 -0.27 -3.59 -0.80
CA ALA A 503 -0.51 -2.59 0.25
C ALA A 503 -1.09 -3.23 1.51
N CYS A 504 -2.20 -3.95 1.38
CA CYS A 504 -2.84 -4.61 2.51
C CYS A 504 -3.66 -5.85 2.08
N SER A 505 -3.93 -6.73 3.04
CA SER A 505 -4.71 -7.96 2.82
C SER A 505 -5.61 -8.31 4.02
N PHE A 506 -6.74 -8.94 3.69
CA PHE A 506 -7.80 -9.36 4.61
C PHE A 506 -8.20 -10.81 4.34
N LEU A 507 -8.74 -11.48 5.36
CA LEU A 507 -9.46 -12.73 5.23
C LEU A 507 -10.96 -12.41 5.23
N VAL A 508 -11.67 -12.76 4.18
CA VAL A 508 -13.13 -12.61 4.11
C VAL A 508 -13.76 -13.97 4.38
N ASN A 509 -14.65 -14.03 5.37
CA ASN A 509 -15.34 -15.24 5.82
C ASN A 509 -16.83 -15.16 5.53
N CYS A 510 -17.28 -15.95 4.56
CA CYS A 510 -18.68 -16.06 4.17
C CYS A 510 -19.27 -17.36 4.71
N LYS A 511 -20.04 -17.27 5.80
CA LYS A 511 -20.65 -18.46 6.44
C LYS A 511 -21.89 -18.95 5.70
N GLN A 512 -22.66 -18.01 5.14
CA GLN A 512 -23.86 -18.25 4.36
C GLN A 512 -24.01 -17.11 3.34
N ILE A 513 -24.84 -17.31 2.30
CA ILE A 513 -25.23 -16.27 1.36
C ILE A 513 -26.74 -16.15 1.44
N LEU A 514 -27.21 -15.11 2.13
CA LEU A 514 -28.62 -14.74 2.20
C LEU A 514 -28.99 -14.01 0.89
N GLY A 515 -29.88 -14.62 0.11
CA GLY A 515 -30.32 -14.10 -1.18
C GLY A 515 -29.60 -14.70 -2.38
N VAL A 516 -29.72 -14.06 -3.54
CA VAL A 516 -29.05 -14.48 -4.78
C VAL A 516 -27.68 -13.83 -4.85
N ALA A 517 -26.64 -14.61 -5.15
CA ALA A 517 -25.30 -14.08 -5.35
C ALA A 517 -25.31 -13.07 -6.52
N SER A 518 -24.82 -11.86 -6.27
CA SER A 518 -24.78 -10.85 -7.34
C SER A 518 -23.88 -11.31 -8.49
N PRO A 519 -24.22 -10.99 -9.74
CA PRO A 519 -23.41 -11.32 -10.91
C PRO A 519 -22.01 -10.66 -10.86
N PRO A 520 -21.05 -11.13 -11.68
CA PRO A 520 -19.75 -10.49 -11.81
C PRO A 520 -19.89 -9.05 -12.31
N TYR A 521 -19.05 -8.16 -11.78
CA TYR A 521 -18.95 -6.79 -12.24
C TYR A 521 -18.28 -6.71 -13.62
N PRO A 522 -18.60 -5.69 -14.44
CA PRO A 522 -17.91 -5.48 -15.70
C PRO A 522 -16.40 -5.30 -15.50
N PRO A 523 -15.55 -5.74 -16.46
CA PRO A 523 -14.09 -5.75 -16.34
C PRO A 523 -13.46 -4.36 -16.52
N VAL A 524 -13.88 -3.41 -15.68
CA VAL A 524 -13.38 -2.03 -15.66
C VAL A 524 -12.45 -1.86 -14.45
N PRO A 525 -11.24 -1.30 -14.61
CA PRO A 525 -10.27 -1.19 -13.52
C PRO A 525 -10.78 -0.41 -12.29
N PHE A 526 -11.50 0.69 -12.52
CA PHE A 526 -12.16 1.47 -11.48
C PHE A 526 -13.24 2.39 -12.06
N TYR A 527 -14.16 2.82 -11.20
CA TYR A 527 -15.18 3.82 -11.49
C TYR A 527 -14.95 5.07 -10.63
N GLY A 528 -15.33 6.24 -11.13
CA GLY A 528 -15.03 7.55 -10.53
C GLY A 528 -14.23 8.47 -11.45
N PRO A 529 -13.68 9.57 -10.89
CA PRO A 529 -12.92 10.55 -11.65
C PRO A 529 -11.51 10.05 -11.98
N THR A 530 -10.97 10.49 -13.12
CA THR A 530 -9.55 10.37 -13.46
C THR A 530 -8.85 11.72 -13.24
N PRO A 531 -7.50 11.78 -13.29
CA PRO A 531 -6.78 13.06 -13.21
C PRO A 531 -7.14 14.07 -14.31
N VAL A 532 -7.80 13.64 -15.39
CA VAL A 532 -8.30 14.53 -16.45
C VAL A 532 -9.36 15.50 -15.89
N MET A 533 -10.21 15.05 -14.95
CA MET A 533 -11.22 15.93 -14.32
C MET A 533 -10.54 17.09 -13.58
N GLU A 534 -9.51 16.79 -12.78
CA GLU A 534 -8.75 17.82 -12.05
C GLU A 534 -8.00 18.76 -13.01
N LYS A 535 -7.34 18.20 -14.03
CA LYS A 535 -6.61 18.96 -15.05
C LYS A 535 -7.51 19.96 -15.80
N LEU A 536 -8.74 19.55 -16.14
CA LEU A 536 -9.73 20.38 -16.83
C LEU A 536 -10.62 21.17 -15.86
N LYS A 537 -10.38 21.08 -14.55
CA LYS A 537 -11.16 21.74 -13.49
C LYS A 537 -12.67 21.42 -13.56
N MET A 538 -13.01 20.23 -14.02
CA MET A 538 -14.38 19.73 -14.06
C MET A 538 -14.81 19.19 -12.71
N LYS A 539 -16.13 19.23 -12.44
CA LYS A 539 -16.71 18.67 -11.21
C LYS A 539 -18.04 17.99 -11.49
N GLU A 540 -18.30 16.88 -10.80
CA GLU A 540 -19.63 16.28 -10.70
C GLU A 540 -20.56 17.19 -9.86
N GLU A 541 -21.82 17.33 -10.28
CA GLU A 541 -22.79 18.20 -9.58
C GLU A 541 -23.81 17.43 -8.75
N ASN A 542 -24.43 16.41 -9.33
CA ASN A 542 -25.57 15.72 -8.73
C ASN A 542 -25.30 14.24 -8.38
N GLN A 543 -24.22 13.65 -8.87
CA GLN A 543 -23.90 12.23 -8.66
C GLN A 543 -22.44 12.07 -8.19
N LEU A 544 -22.23 12.11 -6.88
CA LEU A 544 -20.90 12.00 -6.28
C LEU A 544 -20.36 10.57 -6.31
N ASP A 545 -21.20 9.59 -6.00
CA ASP A 545 -20.82 8.18 -6.03
C ASP A 545 -20.89 7.68 -7.48
N PRO A 546 -19.82 7.08 -8.04
CA PRO A 546 -19.86 6.55 -9.40
C PRO A 546 -20.74 5.30 -9.55
N LEU A 547 -21.27 4.75 -8.45
CA LEU A 547 -22.27 3.69 -8.48
C LEU A 547 -23.69 4.24 -8.38
N ILE A 548 -24.49 4.05 -9.44
CA ILE A 548 -25.89 4.48 -9.51
C ILE A 548 -26.79 3.26 -9.61
N VAL A 549 -27.89 3.23 -8.87
CA VAL A 549 -28.96 2.23 -9.01
C VAL A 549 -30.15 2.89 -9.72
N SER A 550 -30.63 2.27 -10.80
CA SER A 550 -31.69 2.78 -11.67
C SER A 550 -32.91 1.86 -11.65
N ASN A 551 -34.09 2.46 -11.42
CA ASN A 551 -35.37 1.76 -11.26
C ASN A 551 -36.41 2.33 -12.24
N GLY A 552 -36.24 2.09 -13.53
CA GLY A 552 -37.22 2.46 -14.57
C GLY A 552 -37.31 3.94 -14.96
N GLU A 553 -36.56 4.84 -14.32
CA GLU A 553 -36.61 6.29 -14.60
C GLU A 553 -35.51 6.75 -15.58
N ASN A 554 -35.65 7.97 -16.10
CA ASN A 554 -34.55 8.63 -16.81
C ASN A 554 -33.56 9.16 -15.75
N LEU A 555 -32.30 8.81 -15.84
CA LEU A 555 -31.27 9.37 -14.96
C LEU A 555 -30.79 10.69 -15.54
N GLU A 556 -30.54 11.67 -14.68
CA GLU A 556 -29.82 12.89 -15.04
C GLU A 556 -28.44 12.90 -14.39
N ILE A 557 -27.38 13.09 -15.19
CA ILE A 557 -25.99 13.19 -14.73
C ILE A 557 -25.45 14.53 -15.18
N SER A 558 -25.03 15.36 -14.23
CA SER A 558 -24.60 16.73 -14.49
C SER A 558 -23.15 16.98 -14.07
N TYR A 559 -22.45 17.76 -14.89
CA TYR A 559 -21.08 18.19 -14.67
C TYR A 559 -20.95 19.70 -14.79
N SER A 560 -20.24 20.29 -13.85
CA SER A 560 -19.76 21.67 -13.91
C SER A 560 -18.48 21.78 -14.72
N LEU A 561 -18.40 22.86 -15.48
CA LEU A 561 -17.35 23.16 -16.45
C LEU A 561 -16.77 24.54 -16.11
N CYS A 562 -15.45 24.66 -16.13
CA CYS A 562 -14.80 25.94 -15.84
C CYS A 562 -14.18 26.61 -17.08
N GLU A 563 -13.90 25.85 -18.12
CA GLU A 563 -13.20 26.30 -19.32
C GLU A 563 -13.93 25.83 -20.58
N LYS A 564 -13.46 26.25 -21.76
CA LYS A 564 -13.97 25.68 -23.01
C LYS A 564 -13.53 24.22 -23.08
N ILE A 565 -14.46 23.30 -22.86
CA ILE A 565 -14.17 21.87 -22.83
C ILE A 565 -14.92 21.19 -23.98
N LYS A 566 -14.25 20.29 -24.69
CA LYS A 566 -14.88 19.33 -25.62
C LYS A 566 -15.30 18.11 -24.82
N LEU A 567 -16.52 17.61 -25.05
CA LEU A 567 -17.03 16.40 -24.43
C LEU A 567 -17.48 15.39 -25.48
N THR A 568 -17.29 14.12 -25.16
CA THR A 568 -18.02 13.00 -25.77
C THR A 568 -18.28 11.96 -24.69
N HIS A 569 -19.14 10.98 -24.97
CA HIS A 569 -19.40 9.88 -24.08
C HIS A 569 -19.34 8.54 -24.81
N THR A 570 -19.19 7.48 -24.02
CA THR A 570 -19.61 6.14 -24.41
C THR A 570 -20.58 5.61 -23.38
N PHE A 571 -21.52 4.79 -23.83
CA PHE A 571 -22.46 4.09 -22.97
C PHE A 571 -22.53 2.63 -23.40
N GLN A 572 -22.15 1.74 -22.50
CA GLN A 572 -21.97 0.32 -22.82
C GLN A 572 -22.85 -0.53 -21.92
N TYR A 573 -23.47 -1.56 -22.47
CA TYR A 573 -24.18 -2.59 -21.74
C TYR A 573 -23.28 -3.81 -21.57
N PHE A 574 -23.17 -4.31 -20.34
CA PHE A 574 -22.43 -5.53 -20.03
C PHE A 574 -23.41 -6.70 -19.85
N ASP A 575 -23.33 -7.67 -20.75
CA ASP A 575 -24.11 -8.88 -20.68
C ASP A 575 -23.40 -9.91 -19.81
N VAL A 576 -24.02 -10.23 -18.69
CA VAL A 576 -23.49 -11.17 -17.69
C VAL A 576 -23.44 -12.61 -18.22
N SER A 577 -24.27 -12.96 -19.22
CA SER A 577 -24.41 -14.33 -19.69
C SER A 577 -23.19 -14.81 -20.48
N ASP A 578 -22.58 -13.92 -21.26
CA ASP A 578 -21.41 -14.20 -22.10
C ASP A 578 -20.20 -13.29 -21.80
N ASN A 579 -20.32 -12.41 -20.80
CA ASN A 579 -19.33 -11.38 -20.44
C ASN A 579 -19.00 -10.41 -21.59
N SER A 580 -19.91 -10.21 -22.55
CA SER A 580 -19.73 -9.27 -23.65
C SER A 580 -20.07 -7.83 -23.23
N VAL A 581 -19.43 -6.87 -23.90
CA VAL A 581 -19.70 -5.44 -23.74
C VAL A 581 -20.17 -4.91 -25.09
N SER A 582 -21.35 -4.30 -25.12
CA SER A 582 -21.95 -3.74 -26.34
C SER A 582 -22.16 -2.23 -26.21
N ASP A 583 -21.73 -1.46 -27.21
CA ASP A 583 -21.94 -0.01 -27.27
C ASP A 583 -23.40 0.33 -27.62
N ILE A 584 -24.01 1.19 -26.81
CA ILE A 584 -25.40 1.61 -26.91
C ILE A 584 -25.52 3.13 -26.66
N ASP A 585 -24.57 3.91 -27.18
CA ASP A 585 -24.38 5.34 -26.95
C ASP A 585 -25.65 6.20 -27.14
N ARG A 586 -26.57 5.77 -28.02
CA ARG A 586 -27.83 6.48 -28.27
C ARG A 586 -28.81 6.41 -27.10
N TYR A 587 -28.53 5.65 -26.04
CA TYR A 587 -29.32 5.68 -24.80
C TYR A 587 -28.79 6.70 -23.78
N VAL A 588 -27.81 7.51 -24.18
CA VAL A 588 -27.35 8.68 -23.44
C VAL A 588 -27.39 9.91 -24.33
N PHE A 589 -27.86 11.02 -23.78
CA PHE A 589 -28.02 12.26 -24.51
C PHE A 589 -27.54 13.46 -23.72
N LEU A 590 -26.65 14.25 -24.31
CA LEU A 590 -26.27 15.56 -23.78
C LEU A 590 -27.44 16.54 -23.99
N ARG A 591 -28.42 16.49 -23.08
CA ARG A 591 -29.69 17.22 -23.20
C ARG A 591 -29.52 18.72 -23.15
N SER A 592 -28.68 19.19 -22.24
CA SER A 592 -28.35 20.60 -22.09
C SER A 592 -26.85 20.77 -21.97
N ARG A 593 -26.29 21.67 -22.78
CA ARG A 593 -24.89 22.06 -22.72
C ARG A 593 -24.84 23.58 -22.65
N THR A 594 -24.25 24.14 -21.61
CA THR A 594 -23.92 25.56 -21.50
C THR A 594 -22.39 25.72 -21.39
N ASP A 595 -21.91 26.95 -21.18
CA ASP A 595 -20.48 27.19 -20.93
C ASP A 595 -20.04 26.66 -19.55
N ALA A 596 -20.98 26.53 -18.61
CA ALA A 596 -20.69 26.17 -17.22
C ALA A 596 -21.24 24.79 -16.81
N LEU A 597 -22.18 24.22 -17.56
CA LEU A 597 -22.86 22.98 -17.19
C LEU A 597 -23.05 22.06 -18.41
N ALA A 598 -22.86 20.76 -18.21
CA ALA A 598 -23.35 19.70 -19.09
C ALA A 598 -24.29 18.79 -18.34
N ASN A 599 -25.50 18.60 -18.84
CA ASN A 599 -26.51 17.71 -18.29
C ASN A 599 -26.79 16.59 -19.31
N TYR A 600 -26.50 15.37 -18.89
CA TYR A 600 -26.77 14.14 -19.61
C TYR A 600 -28.05 13.50 -19.11
N MET A 601 -28.88 13.05 -20.03
CA MET A 601 -30.02 12.18 -19.76
C MET A 601 -29.66 10.75 -20.18
N VAL A 602 -29.90 9.77 -19.31
CA VAL A 602 -29.55 8.36 -19.51
C VAL A 602 -30.80 7.49 -19.38
N ARG A 603 -30.93 6.49 -20.26
CA ARG A 603 -31.96 5.46 -20.24
C ARG A 603 -31.33 4.08 -20.21
N CYS A 604 -31.81 3.21 -19.33
CA CYS A 604 -31.40 1.81 -19.29
C CYS A 604 -32.53 0.96 -19.88
N PRO A 605 -32.42 0.44 -21.12
CA PRO A 605 -33.50 -0.30 -21.78
C PRO A 605 -33.70 -1.73 -21.29
N LYS A 606 -32.75 -2.28 -20.52
CA LYS A 606 -32.75 -3.65 -20.00
C LYS A 606 -32.19 -3.70 -18.58
N GLU A 607 -32.55 -4.72 -17.81
CA GLU A 607 -31.90 -5.00 -16.52
C GLU A 607 -30.43 -5.39 -16.73
N GLY A 608 -29.56 -5.02 -15.80
CA GLY A 608 -28.14 -5.36 -15.86
C GLY A 608 -27.19 -4.20 -15.57
N PHE A 609 -25.95 -4.34 -16.02
CA PHE A 609 -24.88 -3.38 -15.75
C PHE A 609 -24.57 -2.52 -16.96
N TYR A 610 -24.41 -1.22 -16.71
CA TYR A 610 -24.07 -0.24 -17.72
C TYR A 610 -22.84 0.56 -17.31
N ILE A 611 -21.97 0.83 -18.28
CA ILE A 611 -20.78 1.64 -18.11
C ILE A 611 -21.00 2.95 -18.86
N PHE A 612 -21.11 4.05 -18.13
CA PHE A 612 -21.13 5.40 -18.72
C PHE A 612 -19.77 6.04 -18.55
N SER A 613 -19.06 6.27 -19.66
CA SER A 613 -17.74 6.92 -19.65
C SER A 613 -17.82 8.29 -20.29
N LEU A 614 -17.41 9.32 -19.56
CA LEU A 614 -17.27 10.68 -20.06
C LEU A 614 -15.84 10.90 -20.52
N TYR A 615 -15.66 11.41 -21.72
CA TYR A 615 -14.37 11.80 -22.28
C TYR A 615 -14.32 13.31 -22.50
N ALA A 616 -13.18 13.91 -22.18
CA ALA A 616 -13.01 15.36 -22.23
C ALA A 616 -11.62 15.78 -22.71
N ALA A 617 -11.56 16.96 -23.32
CA ALA A 617 -10.33 17.62 -23.75
C ALA A 617 -10.49 19.14 -23.69
N ASP A 618 -9.37 19.85 -23.69
CA ASP A 618 -9.36 21.30 -23.83
C ASP A 618 -9.95 21.69 -25.21
N GLY A 619 -10.88 22.63 -25.18
CA GLY A 619 -11.58 23.13 -26.34
C GLY A 619 -10.78 24.15 -27.14
N GLU A 620 -9.70 24.72 -26.61
CA GLU A 620 -8.86 25.68 -27.34
C GLU A 620 -7.86 25.01 -28.28
N ASN A 621 -7.53 23.73 -28.04
CA ASN A 621 -6.57 22.98 -28.84
C ASN A 621 -7.29 22.02 -29.79
N GLU A 622 -7.23 22.29 -31.11
CA GLU A 622 -7.93 21.48 -32.11
C GLU A 622 -7.33 20.07 -32.29
N ALA A 623 -6.04 19.89 -31.97
CA ALA A 623 -5.30 18.65 -32.20
C ALA A 623 -5.32 17.66 -31.00
N GLN A 624 -5.99 17.97 -29.90
CA GLN A 624 -5.91 17.18 -28.67
C GLN A 624 -6.90 16.00 -28.66
N THR A 625 -6.40 14.81 -28.33
CA THR A 625 -7.22 13.59 -28.15
C THR A 625 -8.08 13.70 -26.89
N LEU A 626 -9.30 13.17 -26.95
CA LEU A 626 -10.23 13.10 -25.83
C LEU A 626 -9.83 11.97 -24.89
N ASP A 627 -9.57 12.30 -23.62
CA ASP A 627 -9.21 11.33 -22.59
C ASP A 627 -10.39 11.07 -21.65
N CYS A 628 -10.46 9.87 -21.09
CA CYS A 628 -11.52 9.51 -20.15
C CYS A 628 -11.41 10.37 -18.88
N ALA A 629 -12.44 11.15 -18.60
CA ALA A 629 -12.56 12.03 -17.44
C ALA A 629 -13.25 11.36 -16.26
N TYR A 630 -14.32 10.59 -16.52
CA TYR A 630 -15.13 9.99 -15.45
C TYR A 630 -15.79 8.70 -15.93
N ARG A 631 -15.98 7.73 -15.03
CA ARG A 631 -16.78 6.53 -15.31
C ARG A 631 -17.82 6.27 -14.21
N TYR A 632 -19.05 6.00 -14.61
CA TYR A 632 -20.12 5.51 -13.73
C TYR A 632 -20.42 4.03 -14.04
N LEU A 633 -20.70 3.27 -13.00
CA LEU A 633 -21.39 1.98 -13.07
C LEU A 633 -22.86 2.22 -12.73
N ILE A 634 -23.75 1.95 -13.69
CA ILE A 634 -25.20 2.03 -13.46
C ILE A 634 -25.74 0.60 -13.38
N ILE A 635 -26.36 0.27 -12.25
CA ILE A 635 -27.08 -0.98 -12.03
C ILE A 635 -28.56 -0.73 -12.32
N CYS A 636 -29.06 -1.27 -13.43
CA CYS A 636 -30.48 -1.21 -13.76
C CYS A 636 -31.21 -2.40 -13.15
N GLN A 637 -32.08 -2.14 -12.18
CA GLN A 637 -32.93 -3.17 -11.57
C GLN A 637 -34.27 -3.30 -12.29
N GLU A 638 -34.78 -2.20 -12.83
CA GLU A 638 -36.02 -2.17 -13.62
C GLU A 638 -35.77 -1.40 -14.93
N PRO A 639 -36.08 -1.98 -16.10
CA PRO A 639 -35.88 -1.30 -17.39
C PRO A 639 -36.73 -0.04 -17.49
N ASN A 640 -36.17 0.97 -18.15
CA ASN A 640 -36.94 2.16 -18.49
C ASN A 640 -38.01 1.81 -19.53
N PRO A 641 -39.30 2.13 -19.29
CA PRO A 641 -40.38 1.82 -20.22
C PRO A 641 -40.24 2.57 -21.56
N ALA A 642 -39.54 3.71 -21.57
CA ALA A 642 -39.19 4.42 -22.79
C ALA A 642 -37.92 3.80 -23.39
N VAL A 643 -38.09 2.72 -24.16
CA VAL A 643 -37.00 2.04 -24.88
C VAL A 643 -36.50 2.80 -26.12
N ASN A 644 -37.10 3.94 -26.43
CA ASN A 644 -36.69 4.76 -27.56
C ASN A 644 -35.31 5.37 -27.29
N VAL A 645 -34.41 5.19 -28.25
CA VAL A 645 -33.11 5.85 -28.31
C VAL A 645 -33.25 7.37 -28.42
N PHE A 646 -32.21 8.10 -28.06
CA PHE A 646 -32.10 9.55 -28.19
C PHE A 646 -31.58 10.00 -29.57
N PRO A 647 -31.75 11.30 -29.92
CA PRO A 647 -31.17 11.88 -31.12
C PRO A 647 -29.63 11.90 -31.05
N LYS A 648 -28.97 11.80 -32.21
CA LYS A 648 -27.50 11.92 -32.29
C LYS A 648 -27.09 13.39 -32.21
N THR A 649 -26.07 13.71 -31.41
CA THR A 649 -25.51 15.07 -31.29
C THR A 649 -24.23 15.22 -32.10
N PHE A 650 -23.98 16.43 -32.61
CA PHE A 650 -22.78 16.74 -33.40
C PHE A 650 -21.95 17.85 -32.74
N HIS A 651 -20.73 18.07 -33.24
CA HIS A 651 -19.72 18.96 -32.63
C HIS A 651 -20.20 20.40 -32.31
N ARG A 652 -21.22 20.91 -33.04
CA ARG A 652 -21.81 22.24 -32.82
C ARG A 652 -22.96 22.27 -31.83
N TRP A 653 -23.30 21.14 -31.20
CA TRP A 653 -24.21 21.06 -30.05
C TRP A 653 -23.57 21.67 -28.79
N GLN A 654 -23.31 22.98 -28.84
CA GLN A 654 -22.70 23.77 -27.78
C GLN A 654 -23.63 24.92 -27.43
N ARG A 655 -23.88 25.16 -26.14
CA ARG A 655 -24.87 26.13 -25.65
C ARG A 655 -26.33 25.75 -25.96
N CYS A 656 -26.58 24.56 -26.52
CA CYS A 656 -27.92 24.14 -26.92
C CYS A 656 -28.65 23.37 -25.81
N THR A 657 -29.98 23.43 -25.81
CA THR A 657 -30.84 22.58 -24.98
C THR A 657 -32.00 22.03 -25.81
N LEU A 658 -32.24 20.72 -25.76
CA LEU A 658 -33.39 20.11 -26.41
C LEU A 658 -34.53 19.90 -25.40
N HIS A 659 -35.72 20.40 -25.73
CA HIS A 659 -36.93 20.23 -24.91
C HIS A 659 -37.80 19.08 -25.44
N GLU A 660 -38.08 19.06 -26.73
CA GLU A 660 -38.87 18.01 -27.39
C GLU A 660 -38.64 18.00 -28.92
N PRO A 661 -38.82 16.85 -29.61
CA PRO A 661 -38.95 15.52 -29.04
C PRO A 661 -37.59 14.99 -28.59
N VAL A 662 -37.57 14.31 -27.44
CA VAL A 662 -36.35 13.65 -26.90
C VAL A 662 -36.18 12.22 -27.41
N SER A 663 -37.17 11.66 -28.13
CA SER A 663 -37.00 10.39 -28.85
C SER A 663 -36.27 10.67 -30.15
N GLY A 664 -35.17 9.97 -30.39
CA GLY A 664 -34.40 10.03 -31.62
C GLY A 664 -35.07 9.31 -32.78
N ASP A 665 -35.82 8.25 -32.48
CA ASP A 665 -36.59 7.52 -33.48
C ASP A 665 -38.03 8.06 -33.46
N LEU A 666 -38.44 8.60 -34.60
CA LEU A 666 -39.72 9.28 -34.78
C LEU A 666 -40.54 8.51 -35.82
N MET A 667 -41.79 8.21 -35.51
CA MET A 667 -42.66 7.48 -36.44
C MET A 667 -43.02 8.32 -37.67
N THR A 668 -43.09 7.69 -38.84
CA THR A 668 -43.65 8.27 -40.07
C THR A 668 -45.14 8.59 -39.90
N HIS A 669 -45.67 9.53 -40.69
CA HIS A 669 -47.07 9.99 -40.64
C HIS A 669 -47.57 10.58 -39.31
N LYS A 670 -46.68 10.90 -38.36
CA LYS A 670 -47.05 11.50 -37.07
C LYS A 670 -46.63 12.97 -37.01
N ARG A 671 -47.25 13.69 -36.10
CA ARG A 671 -47.01 15.12 -35.90
C ARG A 671 -46.18 15.32 -34.64
N TYR A 672 -45.04 15.98 -34.75
CA TYR A 672 -44.14 16.25 -33.63
C TYR A 672 -43.90 17.74 -33.44
N THR A 673 -43.86 18.16 -32.17
CA THR A 673 -43.38 19.49 -31.78
C THR A 673 -41.88 19.41 -31.55
N PHE A 674 -41.13 20.14 -32.37
CA PHE A 674 -39.71 20.37 -32.17
C PHE A 674 -39.54 21.68 -31.41
N ARG A 675 -38.98 21.62 -30.20
CA ARG A 675 -38.64 22.77 -29.37
C ARG A 675 -37.20 22.64 -28.89
N VAL A 676 -36.36 23.58 -29.32
CA VAL A 676 -34.91 23.58 -29.05
C VAL A 676 -34.44 24.99 -28.74
N ASP A 677 -33.59 25.12 -27.72
CA ASP A 677 -32.86 26.36 -27.44
C ASP A 677 -31.52 26.34 -28.16
N VAL A 678 -31.30 27.30 -29.06
CA VAL A 678 -30.03 27.47 -29.78
C VAL A 678 -29.57 28.92 -29.65
N PRO A 679 -28.90 29.27 -28.54
CA PRO A 679 -28.36 30.61 -28.32
C PRO A 679 -27.43 31.03 -29.46
N LYS A 680 -27.50 32.31 -29.85
CA LYS A 680 -26.73 32.92 -30.95
C LYS A 680 -27.09 32.45 -32.37
N ALA A 681 -28.00 31.48 -32.54
CA ALA A 681 -28.52 31.16 -33.86
C ALA A 681 -29.46 32.27 -34.35
N VAL A 682 -29.33 32.61 -35.64
CA VAL A 682 -30.23 33.53 -36.36
C VAL A 682 -31.45 32.74 -36.84
N GLU A 683 -31.22 31.56 -37.42
CA GLU A 683 -32.25 30.66 -37.95
C GLU A 683 -31.94 29.22 -37.59
N VAL A 684 -32.99 28.41 -37.42
CA VAL A 684 -32.90 26.98 -37.17
C VAL A 684 -33.89 26.26 -38.08
N PHE A 685 -33.42 25.20 -38.73
CA PHE A 685 -34.19 24.41 -39.68
C PHE A 685 -34.20 22.94 -39.29
N LEU A 686 -35.33 22.28 -39.54
CA LEU A 686 -35.44 20.83 -39.56
C LEU A 686 -35.51 20.37 -41.02
N VAL A 687 -34.58 19.53 -41.44
CA VAL A 687 -34.51 18.99 -42.80
C VAL A 687 -34.93 17.53 -42.76
N ILE A 688 -36.02 17.19 -43.45
CA ILE A 688 -36.53 15.81 -43.57
C ILE A 688 -36.38 15.41 -45.04
N GLY A 689 -35.49 14.45 -45.33
CA GLY A 689 -35.11 14.15 -46.71
C GLY A 689 -34.48 15.38 -47.38
N GLU A 690 -35.15 15.93 -48.40
CA GLU A 690 -34.72 17.16 -49.09
C GLU A 690 -35.54 18.40 -48.68
N ILE A 691 -36.51 18.24 -47.76
CA ILE A 691 -37.48 19.29 -47.41
C ILE A 691 -37.03 20.05 -46.17
N TRP A 692 -36.87 21.37 -46.30
CA TRP A 692 -36.46 22.27 -45.23
C TRP A 692 -37.67 22.90 -44.53
N HIS A 693 -37.76 22.71 -43.21
CA HIS A 693 -38.80 23.27 -42.36
C HIS A 693 -38.19 24.31 -41.41
N HIS A 694 -38.62 25.57 -41.52
CA HIS A 694 -38.13 26.64 -40.65
C HIS A 694 -38.77 26.58 -39.25
N LEU A 695 -37.96 26.47 -38.20
CA LEU A 695 -38.43 26.54 -36.81
C LEU A 695 -38.54 28.01 -36.39
N LYS A 696 -39.72 28.42 -35.92
CA LYS A 696 -39.99 29.83 -35.58
C LYS A 696 -39.38 30.16 -34.22
N ARG A 697 -38.58 31.23 -34.14
CA ARG A 697 -38.14 31.77 -32.85
C ARG A 697 -39.35 32.27 -32.06
N LYS A 698 -39.50 31.81 -30.82
CA LYS A 698 -40.61 32.18 -29.91
C LYS A 698 -40.14 33.22 -28.90
N LEU A 699 -39.48 32.77 -27.83
CA LEU A 699 -38.98 33.61 -26.74
C LEU A 699 -37.47 33.40 -26.60
N ALA A 700 -36.72 34.49 -26.41
CA ALA A 700 -35.26 34.48 -26.22
C ALA A 700 -34.52 33.63 -27.28
N PHE A 701 -34.05 32.45 -26.90
CA PHE A 701 -33.24 31.55 -27.72
C PHE A 701 -33.99 30.27 -28.16
N THR A 702 -35.29 30.17 -27.87
CA THR A 702 -36.13 29.02 -28.18
C THR A 702 -36.68 29.09 -29.60
N PHE A 703 -36.44 28.02 -30.37
CA PHE A 703 -36.98 27.79 -31.69
C PHE A 703 -37.98 26.64 -31.64
N GLU A 704 -39.16 26.86 -32.21
CA GLU A 704 -40.26 25.89 -32.17
C GLU A 704 -40.93 25.71 -33.53
N GLY A 705 -41.24 24.47 -33.88
CA GLY A 705 -42.02 24.12 -35.06
C GLY A 705 -42.80 22.84 -34.83
N ASN A 706 -44.04 22.81 -35.31
CA ASN A 706 -44.89 21.64 -35.23
C ASN A 706 -45.01 21.02 -36.63
N ILE A 707 -44.29 19.92 -36.87
CA ILE A 707 -43.99 19.36 -38.19
C ILE A 707 -44.60 17.97 -38.31
N ASN A 708 -45.22 17.68 -39.46
CA ASN A 708 -45.68 16.34 -39.80
C ASN A 708 -44.52 15.56 -40.45
N THR A 709 -44.26 14.36 -39.95
CA THR A 709 -43.29 13.46 -40.58
C THR A 709 -43.88 12.93 -41.89
N GLY A 710 -43.03 12.83 -42.92
CA GLY A 710 -43.41 12.24 -44.20
C GLY A 710 -43.71 10.74 -44.07
N GLY A 711 -44.13 10.12 -45.17
CA GLY A 711 -44.44 8.70 -45.24
C GLY A 711 -43.28 7.80 -45.66
N THR A 712 -42.05 8.31 -45.65
CA THR A 712 -40.88 7.55 -46.09
C THR A 712 -39.83 7.57 -44.98
N PRO A 713 -39.33 6.41 -44.53
CA PRO A 713 -38.20 6.32 -43.63
C PRO A 713 -37.00 7.09 -44.18
N CYS A 714 -36.49 8.03 -43.39
CA CYS A 714 -35.32 8.82 -43.75
C CYS A 714 -34.72 9.46 -42.48
N THR A 715 -33.66 10.26 -42.64
CA THR A 715 -33.10 11.01 -41.51
C THR A 715 -33.71 12.41 -41.45
N ALA A 716 -34.02 12.85 -40.24
CA ALA A 716 -34.47 14.21 -39.97
C ALA A 716 -33.37 14.94 -39.20
N LYS A 717 -32.86 16.03 -39.78
CA LYS A 717 -31.64 16.71 -39.31
C LYS A 717 -31.93 18.13 -38.88
N ILE A 718 -31.41 18.56 -37.73
CA ILE A 718 -31.52 19.94 -37.28
C ILE A 718 -30.24 20.69 -37.66
N TYR A 719 -30.41 21.81 -38.36
CA TYR A 719 -29.36 22.74 -38.75
C TYR A 719 -29.61 24.12 -38.14
N ALA A 720 -28.54 24.82 -37.77
CA ALA A 720 -28.61 26.20 -37.31
C ALA A 720 -27.63 27.09 -38.08
N ARG A 721 -28.03 28.34 -38.29
CA ARG A 721 -27.20 29.38 -38.90
C ARG A 721 -26.82 30.41 -37.85
N PHE A 722 -25.52 30.69 -37.68
CA PHE A 722 -25.00 31.61 -36.67
C PHE A 722 -24.56 32.95 -37.28
N SER A 723 -24.65 34.04 -36.51
CA SER A 723 -24.40 35.42 -37.02
C SER A 723 -22.93 35.76 -37.27
N ASN A 724 -21.99 35.01 -36.70
CA ASN A 724 -20.57 35.38 -36.62
C ASN A 724 -19.65 34.61 -37.58
N GLU A 725 -20.19 33.84 -38.52
CA GLU A 725 -19.37 33.11 -39.49
C GLU A 725 -19.05 34.00 -40.70
N ARG A 726 -17.79 33.97 -41.17
CA ARG A 726 -17.32 34.76 -42.34
C ARG A 726 -18.07 34.42 -43.63
N ASP A 727 -18.80 33.31 -43.62
CA ASP A 727 -19.65 32.85 -44.70
C ASP A 727 -21.08 32.66 -44.15
N SER A 728 -21.97 33.58 -44.49
CA SER A 728 -23.37 33.58 -44.02
C SER A 728 -24.22 32.42 -44.59
N SER A 729 -23.60 31.56 -45.40
CA SER A 729 -24.22 30.42 -46.08
C SER A 729 -24.00 29.07 -45.36
N LEU A 730 -23.13 29.02 -44.35
CA LEU A 730 -22.80 27.79 -43.64
C LEU A 730 -23.86 27.45 -42.58
N PHE A 731 -24.46 26.28 -42.73
CA PHE A 731 -25.39 25.68 -41.77
C PHE A 731 -24.65 24.68 -40.88
N ALA A 732 -24.65 24.93 -39.58
CA ALA A 732 -24.09 24.02 -38.60
C ALA A 732 -25.06 22.87 -38.32
N HIS A 733 -24.57 21.64 -38.49
CA HIS A 733 -25.32 20.43 -38.16
C HIS A 733 -25.35 20.21 -36.64
N LEU A 734 -26.55 20.09 -36.06
CA LEU A 734 -26.76 20.02 -34.62
C LEU A 734 -27.20 18.64 -34.13
N LEU A 735 -28.28 18.10 -34.70
CA LEU A 735 -28.92 16.85 -34.28
C LEU A 735 -29.38 16.01 -35.47
N ASP A 736 -29.37 14.68 -35.30
CA ASP A 736 -30.05 13.74 -36.19
C ASP A 736 -31.10 12.91 -35.45
N TYR A 737 -32.24 12.75 -36.11
CA TYR A 737 -33.32 11.83 -35.80
C TYR A 737 -33.45 10.80 -36.93
N GLU A 738 -33.96 9.62 -36.60
CA GLU A 738 -34.28 8.57 -37.57
C GLU A 738 -35.79 8.46 -37.68
N LEU A 739 -36.33 8.58 -38.89
CA LEU A 739 -37.74 8.34 -39.16
C LEU A 739 -37.93 6.87 -39.48
N VAL A 740 -38.75 6.22 -38.68
CA VAL A 740 -39.02 4.78 -38.75
C VAL A 740 -40.50 4.56 -39.06
N ASP A 741 -40.80 3.50 -39.80
CA ASP A 741 -42.19 3.08 -40.02
C ASP A 741 -42.77 2.50 -38.73
N ASP A 742 -44.09 2.64 -38.56
CA ASP A 742 -44.81 1.95 -37.48
C ASP A 742 -44.61 0.45 -37.74
N ALA A 743 -43.73 -0.18 -36.98
CA ALA A 743 -43.69 -1.63 -36.92
C ALA A 743 -45.00 -2.05 -36.25
N GLU A 744 -46.00 -2.42 -37.05
CA GLU A 744 -47.08 -3.25 -36.56
C GLU A 744 -46.42 -4.45 -35.89
N THR A 745 -46.53 -4.51 -34.57
CA THR A 745 -46.49 -5.77 -33.82
C THR A 745 -47.48 -6.70 -34.50
N GLU A 746 -46.98 -7.58 -35.38
CA GLU A 746 -47.68 -8.81 -35.73
C GLU A 746 -47.89 -9.57 -34.41
N ILE A 747 -49.17 -9.75 -34.06
CA ILE A 747 -49.68 -10.44 -32.88
C ILE A 747 -49.31 -11.93 -32.93
#